data_AF-I3U7E8-F1
#
_entry.id   AF-I3U7E8-F1
#
_cell.length_a   1.000
_cell.length_b   1.000
_cell.length_c   1.000
_cell.angle_alpha   90.00
_cell.angle_beta   90.00
_cell.angle_gamma   90.00
#
_symmetry.space_group_name_H-M   'P 1'
#
loop_
_entity.id
_entity.type
_entity.pdbx_description
1 polymer ?
#
loop_
_entity_poly.entity_id
_entity_poly.type
_entity_poly.pdbx_seq_one_letter_code
_entity_poly.pdbx_strand_id
1 'polypeptide(L)'
;MLHHSLNSAGTVQPNALIQRSWQRCEKQADTLANEPVLLDRADLNTRLDQYASLLQTAAPHIATASGIAAQAQGILLLSDASGVILHATGNNDFLHKADQVTLRPGASWAEGHRGTNAIGTALIENGFTRVIGQEHFLPCNRILSCHAAPIRSPRGEILGVLDISGDARTLPDYTGDLVRITARQIGNQILDLAGTHIARLQFQRHAGPVNVAQCGTLLIADQQIVGANETAAELLDVPLIALLDEPVDKWLPAWKQLQSQPMLSLCADGTTLYATLQFERIGVAGSISSQTLHNEGTTSIPPQAKSRSGSGELPSTLPALAPALQHQLRQSTLALNADLGILLLGETGTGKEVFARHLHAHSRWRDGPFVAINCAALPESLIEAELFGYEPGAFTGAQRNGSRGRLREANGGVLFLDEIGDMPLQLQSRLLRVLQERVVQPLGSDKTWPVQFGLISATNQQAAALSREENFRQDLYYRIQDHLVQLPALRDRADLRTFICAELRRHEQTPSLIFADQALDVLCAYHWPGNYRQLRSVLKTLAAFLPAGSIIHPESLPAHLLQQMHTATGMTATTTNHPGMPAAQADLATTITQTEARAWPDAPMPSEKPLPEVSLKDLQVLRIRQALSKNRGNVSKTARELGLHRSTVYRQLTRATSEVQ
;
A
#
# COMPACT_ATOMS: atom_id res chain seq x y z
N MET A 1 -22.87 -8.65 -18.42
CA MET A 1 -22.84 -9.74 -19.42
C MET A 1 -22.38 -9.15 -20.74
N LEU A 2 -21.12 -9.32 -21.11
CA LEU A 2 -20.61 -8.96 -22.44
C LEU A 2 -20.64 -10.25 -23.28
N HIS A 3 -21.44 -10.25 -24.34
CA HIS A 3 -21.59 -11.37 -25.27
C HIS A 3 -20.29 -11.59 -26.05
N HIS A 4 -19.71 -12.78 -25.93
CA HIS A 4 -18.70 -13.28 -26.87
C HIS A 4 -19.41 -13.89 -28.07
N SER A 5 -19.24 -13.31 -29.27
CA SER A 5 -19.66 -13.93 -30.53
C SER A 5 -18.64 -14.99 -30.94
N LEU A 6 -19.09 -16.24 -31.07
CA LEU A 6 -18.29 -17.37 -31.56
C LEU A 6 -18.43 -17.49 -33.08
N ASN A 7 -17.33 -17.70 -33.81
CA ASN A 7 -17.37 -18.11 -35.21
C ASN A 7 -17.65 -19.62 -35.36
N SER A 8 -18.02 -20.04 -36.57
CA SER A 8 -18.38 -21.41 -36.98
C SER A 8 -17.31 -22.48 -36.73
N ALA A 9 -16.11 -22.10 -36.26
CA ALA A 9 -15.01 -22.99 -35.89
C ALA A 9 -14.71 -23.03 -34.37
N GLY A 10 -15.51 -22.37 -33.53
CA GLY A 10 -15.36 -22.41 -32.06
C GLY A 10 -14.15 -21.65 -31.51
N THR A 11 -13.45 -20.85 -32.33
CA THR A 11 -12.35 -19.99 -31.89
C THR A 11 -12.87 -18.61 -31.46
N VAL A 12 -12.48 -18.17 -30.25
CA VAL A 12 -12.74 -16.83 -29.73
C VAL A 12 -11.96 -15.84 -30.59
N GLN A 13 -12.64 -14.90 -31.25
CA GLN A 13 -11.92 -13.82 -31.94
C GLN A 13 -11.31 -12.86 -30.90
N PRO A 14 -10.01 -12.54 -31.02
CA PRO A 14 -9.37 -11.57 -30.13
C PRO A 14 -10.03 -10.20 -30.27
N ASN A 15 -10.22 -9.54 -29.13
CA ASN A 15 -10.66 -8.14 -29.02
C ASN A 15 -9.75 -7.21 -29.88
N ALA A 16 -10.30 -6.12 -30.42
CA ALA A 16 -9.56 -5.11 -31.20
C ALA A 16 -8.24 -4.64 -30.56
N LEU A 17 -8.16 -4.53 -29.24
CA LEU A 17 -6.94 -4.25 -28.47
C LEU A 17 -5.87 -5.33 -28.69
N ILE A 18 -6.26 -6.60 -28.55
CA ILE A 18 -5.36 -7.75 -28.76
C ILE A 18 -4.91 -7.81 -30.23
N GLN A 19 -5.81 -7.55 -31.17
CA GLN A 19 -5.46 -7.49 -32.60
C GLN A 19 -4.40 -6.42 -32.89
N ARG A 20 -4.54 -5.21 -32.31
CA ARG A 20 -3.52 -4.15 -32.44
C ARG A 20 -2.18 -4.57 -31.83
N SER A 21 -2.20 -5.21 -30.66
CA SER A 21 -0.99 -5.74 -30.02
C SER A 21 -0.32 -6.81 -30.88
N TRP A 22 -1.09 -7.74 -31.46
CA TRP A 22 -0.57 -8.76 -32.37
C TRP A 22 0.08 -8.15 -33.61
N GLN A 23 -0.54 -7.15 -34.22
CA GLN A 23 0.04 -6.43 -35.36
C GLN A 23 1.38 -5.75 -35.02
N ARG A 24 1.54 -5.23 -33.79
CA ARG A 24 2.82 -4.67 -33.32
C ARG A 24 3.85 -5.77 -33.09
N CYS A 25 3.44 -6.88 -32.48
CA CYS A 25 4.30 -8.04 -32.24
C CYS A 25 4.80 -8.68 -33.55
N GLU A 26 3.94 -8.79 -34.57
CA GLU A 26 4.31 -9.30 -35.90
C GLU A 26 5.38 -8.43 -36.55
N LYS A 27 5.29 -7.10 -36.42
CA LYS A 27 6.31 -6.16 -36.93
C LYS A 27 7.64 -6.26 -36.19
N GLN A 28 7.66 -6.85 -35.00
CA GLN A 28 8.83 -6.96 -34.12
C GLN A 28 9.21 -8.43 -33.86
N ALA A 29 8.71 -9.36 -34.67
CA ALA A 29 8.83 -10.80 -34.43
C ALA A 29 10.28 -11.25 -34.22
N ASP A 30 11.23 -10.65 -34.93
CA ASP A 30 12.67 -10.94 -34.83
C ASP A 30 13.31 -10.53 -33.49
N THR A 31 12.67 -9.62 -32.75
CA THR A 31 13.16 -9.12 -31.45
C THR A 31 12.50 -9.80 -30.25
N LEU A 32 11.44 -10.57 -30.49
CA LEU A 32 10.71 -11.27 -29.43
C LEU A 32 11.48 -12.51 -28.99
N ALA A 33 11.66 -12.66 -27.68
CA ALA A 33 12.38 -13.78 -27.09
C ALA A 33 11.47 -14.61 -26.18
N ASN A 34 11.61 -15.93 -26.23
CA ASN A 34 10.95 -16.83 -25.29
C ASN A 34 11.49 -16.63 -23.86
N GLU A 35 12.79 -16.38 -23.74
CA GLU A 35 13.42 -16.03 -22.46
C GLU A 35 13.31 -14.51 -22.23
N PRO A 36 12.83 -14.06 -21.05
CA PRO A 36 12.75 -12.65 -20.77
C PRO A 36 14.13 -12.05 -20.54
N VAL A 37 14.31 -10.82 -21.01
CA VAL A 37 15.42 -9.98 -20.61
C VAL A 37 15.35 -9.77 -19.10
N LEU A 38 16.36 -10.27 -18.39
CA LEU A 38 16.48 -10.18 -16.95
C LEU A 38 17.58 -9.18 -16.62
N LEU A 39 17.25 -8.18 -15.80
CA LEU A 39 18.25 -7.30 -15.23
C LEU A 39 19.20 -8.09 -14.32
N ASP A 40 20.47 -7.69 -14.34
CA ASP A 40 21.38 -8.16 -13.30
C ASP A 40 20.98 -7.57 -11.94
N ARG A 41 21.59 -8.09 -10.87
CA ARG A 41 21.25 -7.70 -9.51
C ARG A 41 21.55 -6.22 -9.22
N ALA A 42 22.59 -5.64 -9.83
CA ALA A 42 22.98 -4.25 -9.60
C ALA A 42 22.02 -3.29 -10.31
N ASP A 43 21.63 -3.61 -11.54
CA ASP A 43 20.66 -2.85 -12.32
C ASP A 43 19.27 -2.94 -11.68
N LEU A 44 18.86 -4.13 -11.22
CA LEU A 44 17.60 -4.30 -10.48
C LEU A 44 17.60 -3.46 -9.20
N ASN A 45 18.66 -3.49 -8.39
CA ASN A 45 18.73 -2.67 -7.17
C ASN A 45 18.67 -1.17 -7.49
N THR A 46 19.40 -0.72 -8.51
CA THR A 46 19.34 0.68 -8.98
C THR A 46 17.92 1.06 -9.40
N ARG A 47 17.21 0.13 -10.04
CA ARG A 47 15.82 0.32 -10.42
C ARG A 47 14.88 0.36 -9.20
N LEU A 48 15.04 -0.53 -8.23
CA LEU A 48 14.27 -0.53 -6.99
C LEU A 48 14.45 0.78 -6.21
N ASP A 49 15.68 1.28 -6.12
CA ASP A 49 15.99 2.58 -5.50
C ASP A 49 15.32 3.74 -6.25
N GLN A 50 15.37 3.73 -7.59
CA GLN A 50 14.72 4.73 -8.43
C GLN A 50 13.20 4.78 -8.19
N TYR A 51 12.57 3.64 -7.94
CA TYR A 51 11.13 3.51 -7.74
C TYR A 51 10.72 3.32 -6.27
N ALA A 52 11.61 3.60 -5.31
CA ALA A 52 11.37 3.36 -3.89
C ALA A 52 10.11 4.07 -3.36
N SER A 53 9.84 5.30 -3.80
CA SER A 53 8.64 6.05 -3.41
C SER A 53 7.36 5.38 -3.90
N LEU A 54 7.34 4.86 -5.12
CA LEU A 54 6.19 4.12 -5.67
C LEU A 54 5.99 2.82 -4.89
N LEU A 55 7.07 2.06 -4.64
CA LEU A 55 7.03 0.81 -3.89
C LEU A 55 6.52 1.01 -2.46
N GLN A 56 7.02 2.04 -1.76
CA GLN A 56 6.58 2.38 -0.41
C GLN A 56 5.10 2.77 -0.37
N THR A 57 4.65 3.56 -1.35
CA THR A 57 3.25 3.99 -1.45
C THR A 57 2.33 2.82 -1.79
N ALA A 58 2.77 1.91 -2.67
CA ALA A 58 2.00 0.76 -3.12
C ALA A 58 1.92 -0.38 -2.10
N ALA A 59 2.93 -0.54 -1.24
CA ALA A 59 3.05 -1.64 -0.29
C ALA A 59 1.77 -2.01 0.49
N PRO A 60 1.05 -1.08 1.16
CA PRO A 60 -0.16 -1.44 1.90
C PRO A 60 -1.31 -1.94 1.00
N HIS A 61 -1.41 -1.39 -0.21
CA HIS A 61 -2.42 -1.77 -1.20
C HIS A 61 -2.11 -3.14 -1.81
N ILE A 62 -0.83 -3.38 -2.13
CA ILE A 62 -0.32 -4.66 -2.61
C ILE A 62 -0.55 -5.76 -1.57
N ALA A 63 -0.22 -5.53 -0.29
CA ALA A 63 -0.42 -6.51 0.76
C ALA A 63 -1.89 -6.92 0.89
N THR A 64 -2.82 -5.95 0.82
CA THR A 64 -4.26 -6.20 0.87
C THR A 64 -4.74 -6.97 -0.35
N ALA A 65 -4.38 -6.52 -1.57
CA ALA A 65 -4.80 -7.16 -2.81
C ALA A 65 -4.19 -8.56 -2.98
N SER A 66 -2.96 -8.78 -2.52
CA SER A 66 -2.28 -10.08 -2.57
C SER A 66 -3.01 -11.12 -1.70
N GLY A 67 -3.52 -10.74 -0.54
CA GLY A 67 -4.34 -11.64 0.29
C GLY A 67 -5.62 -12.12 -0.41
N ILE A 68 -6.26 -11.25 -1.19
CA ILE A 68 -7.45 -11.60 -1.99
C ILE A 68 -7.04 -12.43 -3.23
N ALA A 69 -5.98 -12.01 -3.93
CA ALA A 69 -5.46 -12.70 -5.11
C ALA A 69 -4.97 -14.13 -4.81
N ALA A 70 -4.43 -14.37 -3.61
CA ALA A 70 -3.99 -15.69 -3.18
C ALA A 70 -5.15 -16.71 -3.15
N GLN A 71 -6.37 -16.28 -2.81
CA GLN A 71 -7.57 -17.13 -2.85
C GLN A 71 -7.95 -17.52 -4.29
N ALA A 72 -7.61 -16.66 -5.26
CA ALA A 72 -7.74 -16.91 -6.69
C ALA A 72 -6.57 -17.71 -7.30
N GLN A 73 -5.63 -18.20 -6.49
CA GLN A 73 -4.37 -18.82 -6.95
C GLN A 73 -3.55 -17.93 -7.90
N GLY A 74 -3.70 -16.61 -7.79
CA GLY A 74 -2.97 -15.62 -8.59
C GLY A 74 -1.70 -15.11 -7.89
N ILE A 75 -0.81 -14.54 -8.68
CA ILE A 75 0.32 -13.71 -8.24
C ILE A 75 0.03 -12.27 -8.61
N LEU A 76 0.30 -11.36 -7.69
CA LEU A 76 0.25 -9.94 -7.92
C LEU A 76 1.67 -9.42 -8.19
N LEU A 77 1.80 -8.65 -9.26
CA LEU A 77 3.05 -8.08 -9.77
C LEU A 77 2.93 -6.56 -9.82
N LEU A 78 4.02 -5.88 -9.52
CA LEU A 78 4.16 -4.45 -9.80
C LEU A 78 5.39 -4.27 -10.69
N SER A 79 5.19 -3.63 -11.83
CA SER A 79 6.25 -3.24 -12.76
C SER A 79 6.42 -1.73 -12.83
N ASP A 80 7.57 -1.29 -13.31
CA ASP A 80 7.81 0.11 -13.64
C ASP A 80 7.18 0.51 -14.99
N ALA A 81 7.31 1.79 -15.35
CA ALA A 81 6.81 2.34 -16.61
C ALA A 81 7.49 1.79 -17.89
N SER A 82 8.54 0.98 -17.76
CA SER A 82 9.17 0.25 -18.88
C SER A 82 8.76 -1.21 -18.96
N GLY A 83 7.98 -1.71 -18.00
CA GLY A 83 7.53 -3.09 -17.92
C GLY A 83 8.49 -4.03 -17.20
N VAL A 84 9.50 -3.53 -16.49
CA VAL A 84 10.35 -4.36 -15.63
C VAL A 84 9.63 -4.62 -14.31
N ILE A 85 9.48 -5.89 -13.93
CA ILE A 85 8.87 -6.27 -12.65
C ILE A 85 9.77 -5.80 -11.50
N LEU A 86 9.20 -5.04 -10.57
CA LEU A 86 9.86 -4.56 -9.36
C LEU A 86 9.48 -5.40 -8.14
N HIS A 87 8.26 -5.91 -8.09
CA HIS A 87 7.74 -6.67 -6.96
C HIS A 87 6.81 -7.80 -7.43
N ALA A 88 6.85 -8.92 -6.72
CA ALA A 88 5.98 -10.08 -6.95
C ALA A 88 5.57 -10.69 -5.60
N THR A 89 4.28 -10.95 -5.41
CA THR A 89 3.74 -11.58 -4.19
C THR A 89 2.49 -12.40 -4.52
N GLY A 90 2.31 -13.58 -3.92
CA GLY A 90 1.18 -14.46 -4.21
C GLY A 90 1.36 -15.89 -3.74
N ASN A 91 0.53 -16.80 -4.25
CA ASN A 91 0.55 -18.21 -3.85
C ASN A 91 1.86 -18.92 -4.27
N ASN A 92 2.54 -19.56 -3.32
CA ASN A 92 3.80 -20.31 -3.52
C ASN A 92 3.68 -21.42 -4.58
N ASP A 93 2.53 -22.11 -4.67
CA ASP A 93 2.34 -23.20 -5.63
C ASP A 93 2.30 -22.69 -7.08
N PHE A 94 1.74 -21.50 -7.30
CA PHE A 94 1.75 -20.87 -8.61
C PHE A 94 3.07 -20.13 -8.86
N LEU A 95 3.77 -19.62 -7.84
CA LEU A 95 5.11 -19.01 -7.98
C LEU A 95 6.10 -19.99 -8.64
N HIS A 96 6.08 -21.26 -8.26
CA HIS A 96 6.94 -22.28 -8.89
C HIS A 96 6.61 -22.56 -10.36
N LYS A 97 5.34 -22.44 -10.78
CA LYS A 97 4.94 -22.53 -12.20
C LYS A 97 5.23 -21.22 -12.95
N ALA A 98 5.06 -20.10 -12.28
CA ALA A 98 5.30 -18.76 -12.79
C ALA A 98 6.79 -18.48 -13.02
N ASP A 99 7.69 -19.16 -12.30
CA ASP A 99 9.13 -19.16 -12.58
C ASP A 99 9.46 -19.77 -13.96
N GLN A 100 8.66 -20.73 -14.45
CA GLN A 100 8.84 -21.31 -15.79
C GLN A 100 8.62 -20.29 -16.91
N VAL A 101 7.87 -19.22 -16.62
CA VAL A 101 7.67 -18.06 -17.50
C VAL A 101 8.36 -16.80 -16.96
N THR A 102 9.16 -16.93 -15.89
CA THR A 102 9.96 -15.86 -15.27
C THR A 102 9.15 -14.61 -14.86
N LEU A 103 8.04 -14.82 -14.14
CA LEU A 103 7.27 -13.74 -13.49
C LEU A 103 7.93 -13.36 -12.15
N ARG A 104 9.12 -12.74 -12.21
CA ARG A 104 9.90 -12.35 -11.02
C ARG A 104 10.55 -10.97 -11.15
N PRO A 105 10.93 -10.33 -10.03
CA PRO A 105 11.62 -9.05 -10.07
C PRO A 105 12.87 -9.05 -10.98
N GLY A 106 13.04 -7.98 -11.74
CA GLY A 106 14.09 -7.81 -12.74
C GLY A 106 13.74 -8.31 -14.14
N ALA A 107 12.68 -9.11 -14.31
CA ALA A 107 12.26 -9.56 -15.62
C ALA A 107 11.49 -8.46 -16.36
N SER A 108 11.88 -8.19 -17.60
CA SER A 108 11.15 -7.28 -18.49
C SER A 108 9.97 -7.97 -19.15
N TRP A 109 8.79 -7.38 -18.98
CA TRP A 109 7.54 -7.76 -19.63
C TRP A 109 7.01 -6.69 -20.60
N ALA A 110 7.90 -5.81 -21.08
CA ALA A 110 7.60 -4.94 -22.22
C ALA A 110 7.06 -5.75 -23.42
N GLU A 111 6.07 -5.20 -24.14
CA GLU A 111 5.44 -5.89 -25.28
C GLU A 111 6.47 -6.24 -26.36
N GLY A 112 7.42 -5.33 -26.65
CA GLY A 112 8.49 -5.55 -27.62
C GLY A 112 9.54 -6.58 -27.21
N HIS A 113 9.52 -7.08 -25.96
CA HIS A 113 10.41 -8.17 -25.52
C HIS A 113 9.66 -9.50 -25.40
N ARG A 114 8.40 -9.46 -24.95
CA ARG A 114 7.62 -10.64 -24.52
C ARG A 114 6.34 -10.89 -25.34
N GLY A 115 6.17 -10.15 -26.42
CA GLY A 115 4.96 -10.14 -27.23
C GLY A 115 3.76 -9.64 -26.43
N THR A 116 2.56 -9.89 -26.95
CA THR A 116 1.31 -9.54 -26.27
C THR A 116 1.23 -10.20 -24.90
N ASN A 117 1.25 -9.35 -23.88
CA ASN A 117 1.11 -9.68 -22.47
C ASN A 117 0.46 -8.50 -21.75
N ALA A 118 -0.19 -8.73 -20.60
CA ALA A 118 -1.00 -7.68 -19.98
C ALA A 118 -0.20 -6.45 -19.55
N ILE A 119 1.00 -6.62 -18.96
CA ILE A 119 1.86 -5.52 -18.50
C ILE A 119 2.29 -4.63 -19.68
N GLY A 120 2.97 -5.21 -20.67
CA GLY A 120 3.51 -4.48 -21.82
C GLY A 120 2.41 -3.84 -22.66
N THR A 121 1.30 -4.55 -22.84
CA THR A 121 0.17 -4.03 -23.63
C THR A 121 -0.54 -2.88 -22.89
N ALA A 122 -0.69 -2.96 -21.57
CA ALA A 122 -1.27 -1.87 -20.76
C ALA A 122 -0.43 -0.58 -20.81
N LEU A 123 0.90 -0.70 -20.90
CA LEU A 123 1.80 0.44 -21.08
C LEU A 123 1.56 1.16 -22.42
N ILE A 124 1.37 0.41 -23.50
CA ILE A 124 1.20 0.97 -24.85
C ILE A 124 -0.23 1.48 -25.06
N GLU A 125 -1.23 0.69 -24.67
CA GLU A 125 -2.65 1.05 -24.81
C GLU A 125 -3.08 2.09 -23.76
N ASN A 126 -2.19 2.42 -22.82
CA ASN A 126 -2.40 3.42 -21.79
C ASN A 126 -3.69 3.19 -21.01
N GLY A 127 -3.96 1.94 -20.62
CA GLY A 127 -5.23 1.55 -20.03
C GLY A 127 -5.25 0.12 -19.48
N PHE A 128 -6.35 -0.23 -18.83
CA PHE A 128 -6.57 -1.59 -18.33
C PHE A 128 -6.51 -2.59 -19.48
N THR A 129 -5.75 -3.66 -19.29
CA THR A 129 -5.60 -4.71 -20.29
C THR A 129 -5.78 -6.08 -19.66
N ARG A 130 -6.53 -6.93 -20.37
CA ARG A 130 -6.69 -8.35 -20.06
C ARG A 130 -6.13 -9.16 -21.21
N VAL A 131 -5.31 -10.16 -20.90
CA VAL A 131 -4.77 -11.13 -21.87
C VAL A 131 -4.94 -12.53 -21.32
N ILE A 132 -5.70 -13.38 -22.02
CA ILE A 132 -6.05 -14.73 -21.59
C ILE A 132 -5.49 -15.77 -22.56
N GLY A 133 -4.68 -16.69 -22.06
CA GLY A 133 -4.30 -17.91 -22.75
C GLY A 133 -3.76 -17.63 -24.15
N GLN A 134 -4.51 -18.07 -25.18
CA GLN A 134 -4.14 -17.90 -26.59
C GLN A 134 -4.03 -16.46 -27.07
N GLU A 135 -4.55 -15.48 -26.32
CA GLU A 135 -4.36 -14.05 -26.61
C GLU A 135 -2.90 -13.62 -26.43
N HIS A 136 -2.10 -14.38 -25.66
CA HIS A 136 -0.67 -14.19 -25.60
C HIS A 136 -0.02 -14.58 -26.93
N PHE A 137 0.74 -13.65 -27.50
CA PHE A 137 1.42 -13.83 -28.78
C PHE A 137 2.40 -15.01 -28.71
N LEU A 138 3.26 -15.02 -27.68
CA LEU A 138 4.23 -16.08 -27.47
C LEU A 138 3.59 -17.35 -26.88
N PRO A 139 3.82 -18.54 -27.48
CA PRO A 139 3.27 -19.81 -26.98
C PRO A 139 3.59 -20.12 -25.52
N CYS A 140 4.80 -19.78 -25.06
CA CYS A 140 5.23 -20.02 -23.67
C CYS A 140 4.38 -19.28 -22.63
N ASN A 141 3.76 -18.15 -23.02
CA ASN A 141 2.96 -17.32 -22.12
C ASN A 141 1.49 -17.75 -22.08
N ARG A 142 1.06 -18.66 -22.96
CA ARG A 142 -0.36 -19.08 -23.09
C ARG A 142 -0.88 -19.90 -21.92
N ILE A 143 -0.02 -20.26 -20.97
CA ILE A 143 -0.43 -20.87 -19.70
C ILE A 143 -1.08 -19.84 -18.77
N LEU A 144 -0.95 -18.54 -19.06
CA LEU A 144 -1.35 -17.44 -18.19
C LEU A 144 -2.70 -16.83 -18.58
N SER A 145 -3.44 -16.38 -17.57
CA SER A 145 -4.43 -15.31 -17.68
C SER A 145 -3.92 -14.13 -16.84
N CYS A 146 -3.93 -12.94 -17.42
CA CYS A 146 -3.32 -11.75 -16.82
C CYS A 146 -4.27 -10.55 -16.91
N HIS A 147 -4.36 -9.81 -15.81
CA HIS A 147 -5.10 -8.56 -15.71
C HIS A 147 -4.18 -7.46 -15.21
N ALA A 148 -3.98 -6.41 -16.02
CA ALA A 148 -3.07 -5.33 -15.72
C ALA A 148 -3.77 -3.97 -15.77
N ALA A 149 -3.45 -3.09 -14.81
CA ALA A 149 -3.89 -1.70 -14.81
C ALA A 149 -2.72 -0.74 -14.52
N PRO A 150 -2.62 0.38 -15.26
CA PRO A 150 -1.60 1.38 -15.00
C PRO A 150 -1.86 2.11 -13.68
N ILE A 151 -0.78 2.40 -12.96
CA ILE A 151 -0.74 3.34 -11.84
C ILE A 151 -0.28 4.69 -12.39
N ARG A 152 -1.07 5.74 -12.16
CA ARG A 152 -0.81 7.06 -12.74
C ARG A 152 -0.30 8.07 -11.73
N SER A 153 0.52 8.99 -12.22
CA SER A 153 0.84 10.23 -11.51
C SER A 153 -0.36 11.17 -11.53
N PRO A 154 -0.37 12.22 -10.69
CA PRO A 154 -1.40 13.27 -10.75
C PRO A 154 -1.46 13.99 -12.09
N ARG A 155 -0.45 13.85 -12.95
CA ARG A 155 -0.40 14.40 -14.30
C ARG A 155 -0.78 13.40 -15.39
N GLY A 156 -1.24 12.21 -15.01
CA GLY A 156 -1.71 11.16 -15.93
C GLY A 156 -0.62 10.26 -16.51
N GLU A 157 0.66 10.54 -16.21
CA GLU A 157 1.78 9.71 -16.65
C GLU A 157 1.73 8.33 -15.97
N ILE A 158 2.06 7.25 -16.70
CA ILE A 158 2.16 5.91 -16.10
C ILE A 158 3.45 5.85 -15.27
N LEU A 159 3.31 5.60 -13.97
CA LEU A 159 4.43 5.39 -13.05
C LEU A 159 4.87 3.92 -13.02
N GLY A 160 3.92 3.03 -13.25
CA GLY A 160 4.10 1.57 -13.27
C GLY A 160 2.80 0.86 -13.59
N VAL A 161 2.84 -0.46 -13.69
CA VAL A 161 1.65 -1.28 -13.95
C VAL A 161 1.51 -2.32 -12.86
N LEU A 162 0.32 -2.36 -12.26
CA LEU A 162 -0.10 -3.42 -11.35
C LEU A 162 -0.74 -4.53 -12.18
N ASP A 163 -0.34 -5.77 -11.94
CA ASP A 163 -0.85 -6.94 -12.65
C ASP A 163 -1.22 -8.06 -11.67
N ILE A 164 -2.26 -8.82 -11.99
CA ILE A 164 -2.52 -10.14 -11.40
C ILE A 164 -2.47 -11.18 -12.51
N SER A 165 -1.59 -12.16 -12.33
CA SER A 165 -1.37 -13.28 -13.25
C SER A 165 -1.70 -14.62 -12.57
N GLY A 166 -2.33 -15.54 -13.30
CA GLY A 166 -2.73 -16.86 -12.83
C GLY A 166 -2.80 -17.90 -13.96
N ASP A 167 -3.19 -19.14 -13.66
CA ASP A 167 -3.43 -20.17 -14.69
C ASP A 167 -4.60 -19.73 -15.58
N ALA A 168 -4.41 -19.87 -16.90
CA ALA A 168 -5.36 -19.44 -17.92
C ALA A 168 -6.79 -19.98 -17.73
N ARG A 169 -6.94 -21.10 -17.02
CA ARG A 169 -8.23 -21.80 -16.84
C ARG A 169 -8.91 -21.49 -15.50
N THR A 170 -8.16 -21.01 -14.51
CA THR A 170 -8.66 -20.91 -13.13
C THR A 170 -8.67 -19.50 -12.58
N LEU A 171 -7.96 -18.55 -13.20
CA LEU A 171 -7.94 -17.17 -12.71
C LEU A 171 -9.34 -16.54 -12.83
N PRO A 172 -9.99 -16.14 -11.72
CA PRO A 172 -11.34 -15.59 -11.76
C PRO A 172 -11.41 -14.19 -12.39
N ASP A 173 -12.53 -13.88 -13.06
CA ASP A 173 -12.75 -12.58 -13.72
C ASP A 173 -12.70 -11.37 -12.75
N TYR A 174 -13.10 -11.55 -11.48
CA TYR A 174 -13.11 -10.47 -10.49
C TYR A 174 -11.70 -9.92 -10.20
N THR A 175 -10.65 -10.67 -10.53
CA THR A 175 -9.26 -10.22 -10.35
C THR A 175 -8.95 -8.99 -11.20
N GLY A 176 -9.61 -8.82 -12.35
CA GLY A 176 -9.52 -7.60 -13.14
C GLY A 176 -10.03 -6.37 -12.40
N ASP A 177 -11.16 -6.49 -11.70
CA ASP A 177 -11.73 -5.40 -10.90
C ASP A 177 -10.82 -5.05 -9.71
N LEU A 178 -10.28 -6.08 -9.05
CA LEU A 178 -9.32 -5.93 -7.95
C LEU A 178 -8.08 -5.14 -8.41
N VAL A 179 -7.49 -5.47 -9.55
CA VAL A 179 -6.31 -4.77 -10.08
C VAL A 179 -6.62 -3.31 -10.40
N ARG A 180 -7.74 -3.02 -11.06
CA ARG A 180 -8.13 -1.63 -11.38
C ARG A 180 -8.35 -0.79 -10.14
N ILE A 181 -9.10 -1.33 -9.16
CA ILE A 181 -9.39 -0.64 -7.90
C ILE A 181 -8.08 -0.38 -7.16
N THR A 182 -7.20 -1.38 -7.07
CA THR A 182 -5.93 -1.27 -6.34
C THR A 182 -4.99 -0.26 -7.02
N ALA A 183 -4.86 -0.29 -8.35
CA ALA A 183 -4.04 0.68 -9.08
C ALA A 183 -4.53 2.13 -8.90
N ARG A 184 -5.85 2.34 -8.93
CA ARG A 184 -6.46 3.65 -8.65
C ARG A 184 -6.22 4.12 -7.22
N GLN A 185 -6.31 3.23 -6.24
CA GLN A 185 -6.03 3.57 -4.84
C GLN A 185 -4.58 4.02 -4.65
N ILE A 186 -3.62 3.33 -5.29
CA ILE A 186 -2.21 3.73 -5.26
C ILE A 186 -2.04 5.10 -5.92
N GLY A 187 -2.65 5.33 -7.09
CA GLY A 187 -2.62 6.63 -7.76
C GLY A 187 -3.21 7.77 -6.92
N ASN A 188 -4.34 7.53 -6.26
CA ASN A 188 -4.96 8.50 -5.35
C ASN A 188 -4.06 8.79 -4.14
N GLN A 189 -3.42 7.78 -3.55
CA GLN A 189 -2.48 7.98 -2.45
C GLN A 189 -1.26 8.80 -2.88
N ILE A 190 -0.76 8.61 -4.10
CA ILE A 190 0.31 9.43 -4.67
C ILE A 190 -0.15 10.88 -4.86
N LEU A 191 -1.39 11.08 -5.32
CA LEU A 191 -2.01 12.39 -5.44
C LEU A 191 -2.16 13.07 -4.07
N ASP A 192 -2.51 12.30 -3.04
CA ASP A 192 -2.67 12.81 -1.68
C ASP A 192 -1.36 13.29 -1.05
N LEU A 193 -0.22 12.77 -1.52
CA LEU A 193 1.13 13.17 -1.10
C LEU A 193 1.68 14.41 -1.83
N ALA A 194 0.92 14.99 -2.76
CA ALA A 194 1.32 16.23 -3.44
C ALA A 194 1.39 17.38 -2.43
N GLY A 195 2.58 18.00 -2.32
CA GLY A 195 3.01 18.79 -1.18
C GLY A 195 2.32 20.15 -0.93
N THR A 196 2.98 20.96 -0.11
CA THR A 196 2.43 22.19 0.49
C THR A 196 2.11 23.30 -0.52
N HIS A 197 1.08 24.10 -0.22
CA HIS A 197 0.52 25.20 -1.04
C HIS A 197 -0.38 24.78 -2.21
N ILE A 198 -0.92 23.57 -2.17
CA ILE A 198 -1.89 23.07 -3.15
C ILE A 198 -3.26 23.00 -2.48
N ALA A 199 -4.28 23.59 -3.12
CA ALA A 199 -5.67 23.41 -2.71
C ALA A 199 -6.22 22.14 -3.35
N ARG A 200 -6.98 21.36 -2.58
CA ARG A 200 -7.60 20.11 -3.03
C ARG A 200 -9.09 20.33 -3.19
N LEU A 201 -9.56 20.21 -4.43
CA LEU A 201 -10.97 20.27 -4.76
C LEU A 201 -11.45 18.85 -5.04
N GLN A 202 -12.45 18.39 -4.29
CA GLN A 202 -13.01 17.05 -4.43
C GLN A 202 -14.48 17.12 -4.80
N PHE A 203 -14.94 16.29 -5.75
CA PHE A 203 -16.33 16.27 -6.20
C PHE A 203 -16.87 14.88 -6.54
N GLN A 204 -18.18 14.73 -6.45
CA GLN A 204 -18.91 13.50 -6.74
C GLN A 204 -20.33 13.79 -7.26
N ARG A 205 -21.01 12.81 -7.86
CA ARG A 205 -22.37 12.97 -8.40
C ARG A 205 -23.48 12.98 -7.33
N HIS A 206 -23.24 12.35 -6.18
CA HIS A 206 -24.28 12.12 -5.18
C HIS A 206 -24.12 13.01 -3.94
N ALA A 207 -25.24 13.43 -3.37
CA ALA A 207 -25.27 14.14 -2.11
C ALA A 207 -24.81 13.21 -0.98
N GLY A 208 -23.86 13.66 -0.17
CA GLY A 208 -23.34 12.90 0.97
C GLY A 208 -21.88 13.25 1.28
N PRO A 209 -21.29 12.64 2.31
CA PRO A 209 -19.86 12.77 2.60
C PRO A 209 -19.03 12.39 1.36
N VAL A 210 -17.93 13.11 1.14
CA VAL A 210 -17.02 12.81 0.03
C VAL A 210 -16.34 11.47 0.29
N ASN A 211 -16.62 10.48 -0.55
CA ASN A 211 -15.87 9.23 -0.53
C ASN A 211 -14.56 9.44 -1.29
N VAL A 212 -13.45 9.62 -0.57
CA VAL A 212 -12.13 9.90 -1.17
C VAL A 212 -11.69 8.82 -2.18
N ALA A 213 -12.16 7.57 -2.02
CA ALA A 213 -11.84 6.49 -2.95
C ALA A 213 -12.61 6.56 -4.28
N GLN A 214 -13.72 7.31 -4.34
CA GLN A 214 -14.65 7.37 -5.48
C GLN A 214 -14.97 8.80 -5.93
N CYS A 215 -14.32 9.82 -5.36
CA CYS A 215 -14.51 11.20 -5.78
C CYS A 215 -13.48 11.61 -6.85
N GLY A 216 -13.88 12.51 -7.72
CA GLY A 216 -12.96 13.28 -8.54
C GLY A 216 -12.16 14.22 -7.65
N THR A 217 -10.85 14.27 -7.83
CA THR A 217 -9.96 15.17 -7.11
C THR A 217 -9.14 15.99 -8.08
N LEU A 218 -9.12 17.31 -7.89
CA LEU A 218 -8.23 18.25 -8.56
C LEU A 218 -7.29 18.89 -7.54
N LEU A 219 -6.02 18.97 -7.90
CA LEU A 219 -4.98 19.71 -7.21
C LEU A 219 -4.85 21.07 -7.88
N ILE A 220 -4.98 22.13 -7.10
CA ILE A 220 -5.05 23.51 -7.57
C ILE A 220 -3.88 24.30 -6.98
N ALA A 221 -3.07 24.90 -7.84
CA ALA A 221 -2.07 25.88 -7.45
C ALA A 221 -2.21 27.10 -8.36
N ASP A 222 -2.15 28.30 -7.78
CA ASP A 222 -2.30 29.57 -8.53
C ASP A 222 -3.54 29.61 -9.45
N GLN A 223 -4.66 29.04 -8.98
CA GLN A 223 -5.94 28.90 -9.71
C GLN A 223 -5.91 27.97 -10.93
N GLN A 224 -4.79 27.29 -11.18
CA GLN A 224 -4.64 26.29 -12.24
C GLN A 224 -4.68 24.88 -11.67
N ILE A 225 -5.20 23.95 -12.47
CA ILE A 225 -5.20 22.53 -12.15
C ILE A 225 -3.80 21.97 -12.41
N VAL A 226 -3.06 21.65 -11.35
CA VAL A 226 -1.69 21.11 -11.43
C VAL A 226 -1.63 19.58 -11.35
N GLY A 227 -2.75 18.95 -10.99
CA GLY A 227 -2.93 17.51 -10.97
C GLY A 227 -4.39 17.10 -10.81
N ALA A 228 -4.73 15.88 -11.22
CA ALA A 228 -6.06 15.31 -11.15
C ALA A 228 -5.99 13.78 -11.00
N ASN A 229 -7.02 13.15 -10.43
CA ASN A 229 -7.19 11.70 -10.54
C ASN A 229 -8.06 11.31 -11.74
N GLU A 230 -8.06 10.02 -12.11
CA GLU A 230 -8.88 9.50 -13.20
C GLU A 230 -10.37 9.78 -12.99
N THR A 231 -10.85 9.66 -11.75
CA THR A 231 -12.26 9.91 -11.42
C THR A 231 -12.68 11.36 -11.73
N ALA A 232 -11.79 12.35 -11.60
CA ALA A 232 -12.10 13.73 -11.97
C ALA A 232 -12.34 13.88 -13.47
N ALA A 233 -11.49 13.24 -14.27
CA ALA A 233 -11.61 13.18 -15.73
C ALA A 233 -12.91 12.47 -16.16
N GLU A 234 -13.23 11.33 -15.54
CA GLU A 234 -14.47 10.58 -15.80
C GLU A 234 -15.74 11.35 -15.43
N LEU A 235 -15.71 12.09 -14.32
CA LEU A 235 -16.86 12.87 -13.86
C LEU A 235 -17.10 14.13 -14.69
N LEU A 236 -16.04 14.74 -15.22
CA LEU A 236 -16.09 15.89 -16.11
C LEU A 236 -16.17 15.51 -17.60
N ASP A 237 -16.21 14.21 -17.91
CA ASP A 237 -16.29 13.64 -19.26
C ASP A 237 -15.23 14.18 -20.24
N VAL A 238 -14.00 14.31 -19.76
CA VAL A 238 -12.86 14.82 -20.55
C VAL A 238 -11.60 14.01 -20.26
N PRO A 239 -10.64 13.92 -21.20
CA PRO A 239 -9.38 13.25 -20.92
C PRO A 239 -8.61 14.02 -19.85
N LEU A 240 -7.94 13.30 -18.93
CA LEU A 240 -7.22 13.90 -17.79
C LEU A 240 -6.24 15.00 -18.22
N ILE A 241 -5.54 14.82 -19.33
CA ILE A 241 -4.59 15.79 -19.88
C ILE A 241 -5.25 17.13 -20.24
N ALA A 242 -6.53 17.14 -20.59
CA ALA A 242 -7.27 18.37 -20.91
C ALA A 242 -7.66 19.17 -19.66
N LEU A 243 -7.55 18.58 -18.47
CA LEU A 243 -7.74 19.29 -17.20
C LEU A 243 -6.48 20.03 -16.77
N LEU A 244 -5.29 19.52 -17.12
CA LEU A 244 -4.02 20.01 -16.58
C LEU A 244 -3.62 21.36 -17.15
N ASP A 245 -3.02 22.19 -16.29
CA ASP A 245 -2.53 23.54 -16.57
C ASP A 245 -3.64 24.52 -17.05
N GLU A 246 -4.91 24.10 -16.98
CA GLU A 246 -6.08 24.93 -17.24
C GLU A 246 -6.58 25.61 -15.95
N PRO A 247 -7.21 26.80 -16.06
CA PRO A 247 -7.82 27.44 -14.91
C PRO A 247 -9.01 26.64 -14.41
N VAL A 248 -9.12 26.48 -13.09
CA VAL A 248 -10.22 25.74 -12.45
C VAL A 248 -11.57 26.36 -12.78
N ASP A 249 -11.62 27.68 -12.94
CA ASP A 249 -12.82 28.45 -13.29
C ASP A 249 -13.45 27.99 -14.63
N LYS A 250 -12.67 27.39 -15.54
CA LYS A 250 -13.17 26.84 -16.82
C LYS A 250 -14.05 25.61 -16.61
N TRP A 251 -13.83 24.85 -15.54
CA TRP A 251 -14.53 23.59 -15.26
C TRP A 251 -15.55 23.75 -14.15
N LEU A 252 -15.18 24.49 -13.10
CA LEU A 252 -15.98 24.73 -11.90
C LEU A 252 -15.96 26.23 -11.56
N PRO A 253 -16.76 27.08 -12.23
CA PRO A 253 -16.69 28.55 -12.10
C PRO A 253 -16.91 29.09 -10.68
N ALA A 254 -17.68 28.37 -9.86
CA ALA A 254 -18.01 28.75 -8.49
C ALA A 254 -17.07 28.12 -7.44
N TRP A 255 -15.95 27.52 -7.84
CA TRP A 255 -15.11 26.73 -6.94
C TRP A 255 -14.58 27.51 -5.71
N LYS A 256 -14.36 28.82 -5.85
CA LYS A 256 -13.90 29.69 -4.75
C LYS A 256 -14.94 29.87 -3.64
N GLN A 257 -16.21 29.59 -3.93
CA GLN A 257 -17.31 29.66 -2.97
C GLN A 257 -17.47 28.36 -2.17
N LEU A 258 -16.78 27.29 -2.59
CA LEU A 258 -16.84 25.99 -1.93
C LEU A 258 -16.20 26.05 -0.55
N GLN A 259 -16.81 25.35 0.39
CA GLN A 259 -16.32 25.21 1.76
C GLN A 259 -15.88 23.76 2.00
N SER A 260 -15.51 23.45 3.24
CA SER A 260 -15.13 22.10 3.67
C SER A 260 -16.31 21.11 3.70
N GLN A 261 -17.56 21.59 3.62
CA GLN A 261 -18.75 20.73 3.51
C GLN A 261 -19.18 20.59 2.04
N PRO A 262 -19.70 19.41 1.62
CA PRO A 262 -20.11 19.19 0.23
C PRO A 262 -21.26 20.12 -0.16
N MET A 263 -21.02 20.96 -1.16
CA MET A 263 -22.02 21.89 -1.71
C MET A 263 -22.30 21.55 -3.16
N LEU A 264 -23.55 21.74 -3.57
CA LEU A 264 -23.91 21.61 -4.98
C LEU A 264 -23.15 22.68 -5.79
N SER A 265 -22.42 22.24 -6.80
CA SER A 265 -21.63 23.05 -7.71
C SER A 265 -22.07 22.74 -9.14
N LEU A 266 -22.24 23.80 -9.94
CA LEU A 266 -22.54 23.69 -11.36
C LEU A 266 -21.21 23.65 -12.13
N CYS A 267 -21.01 22.61 -12.93
CA CYS A 267 -19.93 22.52 -13.89
C CYS A 267 -20.20 23.42 -15.10
N ALA A 268 -19.15 23.76 -15.85
CA ALA A 268 -19.29 24.60 -17.04
C ALA A 268 -20.14 23.99 -18.16
N ASP A 269 -20.27 22.67 -18.21
CA ASP A 269 -21.14 21.93 -19.13
C ASP A 269 -22.61 21.85 -18.67
N GLY A 270 -22.93 22.43 -17.51
CA GLY A 270 -24.26 22.40 -16.91
C GLY A 270 -24.55 21.17 -16.04
N THR A 271 -23.61 20.23 -15.89
CA THR A 271 -23.74 19.12 -14.94
C THR A 271 -23.63 19.61 -13.49
N THR A 272 -24.36 18.96 -12.58
CA THR A 272 -24.33 19.30 -11.15
C THR A 272 -23.56 18.24 -10.38
N LEU A 273 -22.57 18.70 -9.61
CA LEU A 273 -21.72 17.86 -8.77
C LEU A 273 -21.70 18.40 -7.34
N TYR A 274 -21.56 17.53 -6.36
CA TYR A 274 -21.32 17.93 -4.97
C TYR A 274 -19.82 18.07 -4.77
N ALA A 275 -19.35 19.27 -4.47
CA ALA A 275 -17.93 19.61 -4.39
C ALA A 275 -17.55 20.14 -3.01
N THR A 276 -16.30 19.90 -2.62
CA THR A 276 -15.65 20.45 -1.43
C THR A 276 -14.32 21.05 -1.81
N LEU A 277 -13.89 22.07 -1.08
CA LEU A 277 -12.56 22.66 -1.21
C LEU A 277 -11.84 22.57 0.13
N GLN A 278 -10.66 21.96 0.11
CA GLN A 278 -9.77 21.83 1.25
C GLN A 278 -8.45 22.53 0.94
N PHE A 279 -8.02 23.40 1.85
CA PHE A 279 -6.67 23.95 1.84
C PHE A 279 -5.86 23.18 2.89
N GLU A 280 -4.68 22.68 2.53
CA GLU A 280 -3.74 22.21 3.54
C GLU A 280 -3.31 23.38 4.42
N ARG A 281 -3.92 23.49 5.60
CA ARG A 281 -3.41 24.37 6.66
C ARG A 281 -2.16 23.73 7.23
N ILE A 282 -1.11 24.55 7.32
CA ILE A 282 0.17 24.27 7.96
C ILE A 282 -0.07 23.61 9.33
N GLY A 283 0.22 22.31 9.44
CA GLY A 283 0.41 21.61 10.70
C GLY A 283 1.81 21.85 11.23
N VAL A 284 2.14 23.09 11.57
CA VAL A 284 3.18 23.35 12.58
C VAL A 284 2.49 23.12 13.92
N ALA A 285 2.71 21.95 14.51
CA ALA A 285 2.52 21.78 15.94
C ALA A 285 3.60 22.62 16.65
N GLY A 286 3.29 23.90 16.83
CA GLY A 286 4.14 24.89 17.46
C GLY A 286 3.37 26.21 17.65
N SER A 287 2.99 26.43 18.90
CA SER A 287 2.39 27.64 19.51
C SER A 287 0.93 27.99 19.20
N ILE A 288 0.06 27.55 20.12
CA ILE A 288 -0.68 28.42 21.06
C ILE A 288 -1.01 29.82 20.52
N SER A 289 -2.30 30.05 20.31
CA SER A 289 -2.91 31.35 20.05
C SER A 289 -2.50 32.39 21.09
N SER A 290 -1.88 33.46 20.60
CA SER A 290 -1.69 34.70 21.31
C SER A 290 -3.04 35.35 21.60
N GLN A 291 -3.45 35.38 22.87
CA GLN A 291 -4.37 36.38 23.37
C GLN A 291 -3.61 37.29 24.33
N THR A 292 -3.34 38.50 23.85
CA THR A 292 -2.84 39.64 24.60
C THR A 292 -3.94 40.23 25.47
N LEU A 293 -3.78 40.18 26.80
CA LEU A 293 -4.35 41.16 27.73
C LEU A 293 -3.41 41.36 28.95
N HIS A 294 -2.63 42.44 28.89
CA HIS A 294 -2.30 43.42 29.94
C HIS A 294 -1.95 43.01 31.39
N ASN A 295 -0.73 43.46 31.79
CA ASN A 295 -0.33 44.12 33.06
C ASN A 295 -0.34 43.28 34.37
N GLU A 296 0.63 43.28 35.30
CA GLU A 296 1.76 44.15 35.69
C GLU A 296 2.88 43.33 36.40
N GLY A 297 4.10 43.92 36.46
CA GLY A 297 5.28 43.72 37.35
C GLY A 297 5.45 42.41 38.14
N THR A 298 6.62 41.74 38.14
CA THR A 298 7.89 42.26 38.68
C THR A 298 9.02 41.23 38.54
N THR A 299 10.24 41.74 38.27
CA THR A 299 11.59 41.22 38.62
C THR A 299 12.09 39.83 38.17
N SER A 300 13.02 39.92 37.20
CA SER A 300 14.20 39.10 36.86
C SER A 300 14.75 38.04 37.84
N ILE A 301 15.00 36.80 37.36
CA ILE A 301 16.22 35.94 37.53
C ILE A 301 16.32 34.90 36.34
N PRO A 302 17.52 34.56 35.77
CA PRO A 302 17.69 33.56 34.70
C PRO A 302 17.73 32.08 35.20
N PRO A 303 17.70 31.08 34.29
CA PRO A 303 17.07 29.78 34.55
C PRO A 303 18.01 28.77 35.23
N GLN A 304 17.50 28.13 36.29
CA GLN A 304 18.01 26.84 36.77
C GLN A 304 17.11 25.71 36.28
N ALA A 305 17.77 24.67 35.76
CA ALA A 305 17.20 23.42 35.30
C ALA A 305 16.22 22.86 36.35
N LYS A 306 14.93 22.84 36.01
CA LYS A 306 13.92 22.13 36.78
C LYS A 306 13.61 20.80 36.10
N SER A 307 13.94 19.74 36.83
CA SER A 307 13.36 18.42 36.72
C SER A 307 11.88 18.52 36.36
N ARG A 308 11.49 18.01 35.18
CA ARG A 308 10.09 17.68 34.93
C ARG A 308 9.79 16.35 35.61
N SER A 309 9.34 16.44 36.85
CA SER A 309 8.37 15.50 37.40
C SER A 309 7.07 15.65 36.60
N GLY A 310 7.02 14.99 35.44
CA GLY A 310 5.78 14.72 34.74
C GLY A 310 5.35 13.32 35.11
N SER A 311 4.25 13.18 35.85
CA SER A 311 3.45 11.96 35.83
C SER A 311 3.25 11.55 34.38
N GLY A 312 3.77 10.38 34.00
CA GLY A 312 3.69 9.88 32.64
C GLY A 312 2.24 9.67 32.23
N GLU A 313 1.66 10.65 31.54
CA GLU A 313 0.51 10.38 30.69
C GLU A 313 1.03 9.52 29.52
N LEU A 314 0.58 8.27 29.49
CA LEU A 314 0.64 7.44 28.30
C LEU A 314 0.14 8.26 27.11
N PRO A 315 0.72 8.11 25.91
CA PRO A 315 0.11 8.68 24.70
C PRO A 315 -1.37 8.26 24.70
N SER A 316 -2.28 9.23 24.62
CA SER A 316 -3.75 9.04 24.68
C SER A 316 -4.31 8.17 23.52
N THR A 317 -3.44 7.52 22.77
CA THR A 317 -3.67 6.79 21.52
C THR A 317 -3.48 5.27 21.64
N LEU A 318 -2.93 4.74 22.74
CA LEU A 318 -2.74 3.29 22.90
C LEU A 318 -4.04 2.58 23.33
N PRO A 319 -4.41 1.44 22.69
CA PRO A 319 -5.53 0.62 23.11
C PRO A 319 -5.42 0.14 24.55
N ALA A 320 -6.56 -0.02 25.22
CA ALA A 320 -6.61 -0.55 26.58
C ALA A 320 -6.27 -2.05 26.58
N LEU A 321 -5.33 -2.45 27.43
CA LEU A 321 -5.02 -3.86 27.66
C LEU A 321 -6.19 -4.58 28.32
N ALA A 322 -6.32 -5.88 28.08
CA ALA A 322 -7.28 -6.71 28.79
C ALA A 322 -7.02 -6.63 30.31
N PRO A 323 -8.07 -6.59 31.14
CA PRO A 323 -7.91 -6.55 32.60
C PRO A 323 -6.97 -7.64 33.14
N ALA A 324 -7.04 -8.85 32.56
CA ALA A 324 -6.18 -9.98 32.90
C ALA A 324 -4.68 -9.70 32.63
N LEU A 325 -4.36 -8.85 31.66
CA LEU A 325 -2.98 -8.51 31.29
C LEU A 325 -2.36 -7.41 32.17
N GLN A 326 -3.15 -6.71 33.01
CA GLN A 326 -2.60 -5.65 33.86
C GLN A 326 -1.63 -6.17 34.91
N HIS A 327 -1.92 -7.33 35.50
CA HIS A 327 -1.01 -7.98 36.44
C HIS A 327 0.29 -8.41 35.75
N GLN A 328 0.17 -9.02 34.57
CA GLN A 328 1.31 -9.42 33.75
C GLN A 328 2.15 -8.20 33.35
N LEU A 329 1.54 -7.09 32.91
CA LEU A 329 2.25 -5.85 32.59
C LEU A 329 3.12 -5.38 33.75
N ARG A 330 2.60 -5.39 34.99
CA ARG A 330 3.39 -5.00 36.17
C ARG A 330 4.57 -5.95 36.39
N GLN A 331 4.37 -7.26 36.32
CA GLN A 331 5.45 -8.24 36.50
C GLN A 331 6.50 -8.14 35.39
N SER A 332 6.07 -8.06 34.13
CA SER A 332 6.95 -7.91 32.97
C SER A 332 7.71 -6.58 33.00
N THR A 333 7.13 -5.51 33.55
CA THR A 333 7.85 -4.24 33.77
C THR A 333 8.99 -4.42 34.77
N LEU A 334 8.76 -5.13 35.88
CA LEU A 334 9.81 -5.44 36.85
C LEU A 334 10.91 -6.31 36.21
N ALA A 335 10.53 -7.32 35.44
CA ALA A 335 11.47 -8.18 34.72
C ALA A 335 12.33 -7.39 33.72
N LEU A 336 11.71 -6.55 32.89
CA LEU A 336 12.41 -5.71 31.90
C LEU A 336 13.36 -4.69 32.58
N ASN A 337 12.97 -4.16 33.75
CA ASN A 337 13.80 -3.27 34.55
C ASN A 337 14.98 -4.00 35.23
N ALA A 338 14.87 -5.32 35.40
CA ALA A 338 15.92 -6.19 35.91
C ALA A 338 16.81 -6.76 34.79
N ASP A 339 16.74 -6.19 33.58
CA ASP A 339 17.49 -6.63 32.39
C ASP A 339 17.16 -8.06 31.91
N LEU A 340 15.98 -8.57 32.25
CA LEU A 340 15.47 -9.85 31.75
C LEU A 340 14.80 -9.67 30.38
N GLY A 341 15.02 -10.63 29.48
CA GLY A 341 14.33 -10.71 28.21
C GLY A 341 12.84 -11.05 28.38
N ILE A 342 11.98 -10.32 27.67
CA ILE A 342 10.53 -10.60 27.67
C ILE A 342 10.16 -11.31 26.36
N LEU A 343 9.57 -12.50 26.43
CA LEU A 343 9.00 -13.20 25.27
C LEU A 343 7.48 -13.12 25.29
N LEU A 344 6.90 -12.49 24.27
CA LEU A 344 5.47 -12.38 24.06
C LEU A 344 4.99 -13.49 23.12
N LEU A 345 4.08 -14.34 23.60
CA LEU A 345 3.40 -15.34 22.81
C LEU A 345 1.97 -14.91 22.52
N GLY A 346 1.51 -15.13 21.31
CA GLY A 346 0.11 -14.94 20.96
C GLY A 346 -0.13 -15.02 19.47
N GLU A 347 -1.36 -15.35 19.09
CA GLU A 347 -1.79 -15.41 17.70
C GLU A 347 -1.47 -14.09 16.96
N THR A 348 -1.35 -14.18 15.64
CA THR A 348 -1.17 -13.00 14.79
C THR A 348 -2.32 -12.01 15.01
N GLY A 349 -1.97 -10.74 15.28
CA GLY A 349 -2.95 -9.67 15.49
C GLY A 349 -3.53 -9.55 16.90
N THR A 350 -3.01 -10.29 17.91
CA THR A 350 -3.45 -10.16 19.32
C THR A 350 -3.01 -8.89 20.03
N GLY A 351 -2.09 -8.11 19.43
CA GLY A 351 -1.61 -6.84 19.99
C GLY A 351 -0.26 -6.95 20.72
N LYS A 352 0.61 -7.89 20.33
CA LYS A 352 1.98 -8.06 20.89
C LYS A 352 2.76 -6.74 20.91
N GLU A 353 2.76 -5.98 19.81
CA GLU A 353 3.40 -4.65 19.75
C GLU A 353 2.75 -3.63 20.71
N VAL A 354 1.42 -3.65 20.86
CA VAL A 354 0.71 -2.76 21.78
C VAL A 354 1.13 -3.05 23.22
N PHE A 355 1.23 -4.33 23.59
CA PHE A 355 1.73 -4.73 24.91
C PHE A 355 3.19 -4.33 25.10
N ALA A 356 4.05 -4.51 24.10
CA ALA A 356 5.45 -4.07 24.14
C ALA A 356 5.59 -2.54 24.34
N ARG A 357 4.73 -1.74 23.70
CA ARG A 357 4.69 -0.28 23.88
C ARG A 357 4.21 0.12 25.27
N HIS A 358 3.24 -0.59 25.84
CA HIS A 358 2.85 -0.41 27.24
C HIS A 358 4.01 -0.74 28.18
N LEU A 359 4.75 -1.83 27.95
CA LEU A 359 5.93 -2.17 28.74
C LEU A 359 6.99 -1.07 28.68
N HIS A 360 7.32 -0.59 27.48
CA HIS A 360 8.27 0.50 27.30
C HIS A 360 7.87 1.73 28.12
N ALA A 361 6.61 2.17 28.01
CA ALA A 361 6.08 3.34 28.71
C ALA A 361 6.13 3.23 30.25
N HIS A 362 6.02 2.02 30.80
CA HIS A 362 6.05 1.77 32.25
C HIS A 362 7.44 1.39 32.79
N SER A 363 8.40 1.11 31.91
CA SER A 363 9.75 0.68 32.27
C SER A 363 10.69 1.85 32.60
N ARG A 364 11.87 1.52 33.12
CA ARG A 364 12.99 2.46 33.28
C ARG A 364 13.52 2.99 31.94
N TRP A 365 13.19 2.32 30.84
CA TRP A 365 13.62 2.66 29.49
C TRP A 365 12.69 3.66 28.80
N ARG A 366 11.60 4.10 29.45
CA ARG A 366 10.52 4.93 28.88
C ARG A 366 10.98 6.23 28.19
N ASP A 367 12.09 6.80 28.64
CA ASP A 367 12.64 8.06 28.13
C ASP A 367 13.57 7.83 26.91
N GLY A 368 13.88 6.56 26.62
CA GLY A 368 14.68 6.13 25.48
C GLY A 368 13.87 5.77 24.23
N PRO A 369 14.55 5.38 23.14
CA PRO A 369 13.89 5.02 21.90
C PRO A 369 13.21 3.64 22.00
N PHE A 370 12.00 3.52 21.45
CA PHE A 370 11.37 2.23 21.18
C PHE A 370 11.64 1.85 19.72
N VAL A 371 12.56 0.91 19.50
CA VAL A 371 12.97 0.47 18.17
C VAL A 371 12.37 -0.89 17.87
N ALA A 372 11.47 -0.94 16.90
CA ALA A 372 10.80 -2.16 16.47
C ALA A 372 11.36 -2.67 15.14
N ILE A 373 11.57 -3.98 15.04
CA ILE A 373 11.92 -4.67 13.79
C ILE A 373 11.08 -5.94 13.68
N ASN A 374 10.51 -6.16 12.51
CA ASN A 374 9.80 -7.40 12.19
C ASN A 374 10.75 -8.32 11.42
N CYS A 375 11.05 -9.48 12.02
CA CYS A 375 12.05 -10.40 11.49
C CYS A 375 11.57 -11.15 10.24
N ALA A 376 10.25 -11.27 10.05
CA ALA A 376 9.64 -11.93 8.90
C ALA A 376 9.44 -10.98 7.69
N ALA A 377 9.43 -9.66 7.91
CA ALA A 377 9.08 -8.68 6.88
C ALA A 377 10.22 -8.34 5.91
N LEU A 378 11.46 -8.73 6.22
CA LEU A 378 12.66 -8.38 5.46
C LEU A 378 13.36 -9.64 4.91
N PRO A 379 13.86 -9.62 3.66
CA PRO A 379 14.74 -10.68 3.15
C PRO A 379 16.00 -10.85 4.02
N GLU A 380 16.52 -12.09 4.13
CA GLU A 380 17.66 -12.47 4.98
C GLU A 380 18.87 -11.52 4.84
N SER A 381 19.22 -11.13 3.61
CA SER A 381 20.36 -10.23 3.37
C SER A 381 20.13 -8.79 3.85
N LEU A 382 18.89 -8.34 3.99
CA LEU A 382 18.55 -6.97 4.40
C LEU A 382 18.32 -6.85 5.90
N ILE A 383 17.75 -7.88 6.55
CA ILE A 383 17.58 -7.88 8.00
C ILE A 383 18.92 -7.79 8.73
N GLU A 384 19.99 -8.38 8.19
CA GLU A 384 21.32 -8.27 8.79
C GLU A 384 21.84 -6.83 8.79
N ALA A 385 21.77 -6.16 7.64
CA ALA A 385 22.20 -4.77 7.49
C ALA A 385 21.33 -3.80 8.30
N GLU A 386 20.03 -4.07 8.39
CA GLU A 386 19.09 -3.27 9.18
C GLU A 386 19.33 -3.45 10.68
N LEU A 387 19.53 -4.69 11.16
CA LEU A 387 19.66 -4.99 12.59
C LEU A 387 21.02 -4.57 13.15
N PHE A 388 22.12 -4.93 12.48
CA PHE A 388 23.49 -4.71 12.97
C PHE A 388 24.12 -3.42 12.44
N GLY A 389 23.58 -2.86 11.35
CA GLY A 389 24.19 -1.72 10.67
C GLY A 389 25.40 -2.12 9.83
N TYR A 390 25.94 -1.15 9.10
CA TYR A 390 27.10 -1.36 8.24
C TYR A 390 27.90 -0.06 8.05
N GLU A 391 29.20 -0.18 7.84
CA GLU A 391 30.05 0.94 7.46
C GLU A 391 29.97 1.23 5.94
N PRO A 392 30.26 2.47 5.50
CA PRO A 392 30.35 2.78 4.07
C PRO A 392 31.25 1.80 3.33
N GLY A 393 30.74 1.18 2.27
CA GLY A 393 31.50 0.23 1.46
C GLY A 393 31.54 -1.23 1.99
N ALA A 394 30.77 -1.56 3.02
CA ALA A 394 30.72 -2.92 3.57
C ALA A 394 30.25 -4.00 2.56
N PHE A 395 29.41 -3.64 1.60
CA PHE A 395 28.95 -4.51 0.51
C PHE A 395 28.52 -3.68 -0.72
N THR A 396 28.37 -4.33 -1.87
CA THR A 396 27.90 -3.71 -3.11
C THR A 396 26.46 -3.20 -2.95
N GLY A 397 26.27 -1.88 -2.95
CA GLY A 397 24.96 -1.24 -2.69
C GLY A 397 24.83 -0.60 -1.30
N ALA A 398 25.87 -0.66 -0.45
CA ALA A 398 25.90 0.05 0.81
C ALA A 398 25.76 1.58 0.60
N GLN A 399 24.85 2.22 1.33
CA GLN A 399 24.71 3.68 1.30
C GLN A 399 26.04 4.34 1.70
N ARG A 400 26.36 5.47 1.04
CA ARG A 400 27.62 6.20 1.25
C ARG A 400 27.86 6.66 2.70
N ASN A 401 26.80 6.77 3.48
CA ASN A 401 26.86 7.22 4.87
C ASN A 401 26.82 6.05 5.87
N GLY A 402 26.75 4.80 5.40
CA GLY A 402 26.54 3.62 6.24
C GLY A 402 25.15 3.57 6.86
N SER A 403 24.90 2.55 7.68
CA SER A 403 23.72 2.46 8.54
C SER A 403 24.14 2.22 9.99
N ARG A 404 23.51 2.92 10.93
CA ARG A 404 23.79 2.72 12.36
C ARG A 404 23.32 1.34 12.83
N GLY A 405 22.24 0.82 12.26
CA GLY A 405 21.61 -0.44 12.66
C GLY A 405 20.66 -0.28 13.85
N ARG A 406 19.57 -1.06 13.85
CA ARG A 406 18.50 -1.01 14.87
C ARG A 406 19.00 -1.30 16.28
N LEU A 407 19.98 -2.19 16.45
CA LEU A 407 20.56 -2.48 17.76
C LEU A 407 21.25 -1.26 18.39
N ARG A 408 21.91 -0.43 17.58
CA ARG A 408 22.57 0.80 18.04
C ARG A 408 21.58 1.95 18.20
N GLU A 409 20.50 1.97 17.40
CA GLU A 409 19.39 2.91 17.60
C GLU A 409 18.63 2.63 18.90
N ALA A 410 18.50 1.37 19.31
CA ALA A 410 17.80 0.97 20.52
C ALA A 410 18.58 1.30 21.81
N ASN A 411 19.86 1.67 21.70
CA ASN A 411 20.70 1.96 22.86
C ASN A 411 20.09 3.07 23.74
N GLY A 412 19.94 2.77 25.03
CA GLY A 412 19.27 3.62 26.02
C GLY A 412 17.75 3.47 26.07
N GLY A 413 17.16 2.56 25.29
CA GLY A 413 15.71 2.35 25.21
C GLY A 413 15.33 0.86 25.16
N VAL A 414 14.39 0.52 24.29
CA VAL A 414 13.89 -0.85 24.09
C VAL A 414 14.07 -1.29 22.64
N LEU A 415 14.57 -2.51 22.47
CA LEU A 415 14.53 -3.25 21.21
C LEU A 415 13.34 -4.22 21.23
N PHE A 416 12.44 -4.05 20.26
CA PHE A 416 11.32 -4.95 20.03
C PHE A 416 11.55 -5.79 18.77
N LEU A 417 11.66 -7.11 18.94
CA LEU A 417 11.82 -8.09 17.86
C LEU A 417 10.50 -8.82 17.62
N ASP A 418 9.77 -8.44 16.57
CA ASP A 418 8.53 -9.11 16.17
C ASP A 418 8.81 -10.31 15.27
N GLU A 419 7.99 -11.35 15.41
CA GLU A 419 8.13 -12.66 14.77
C GLU A 419 9.56 -13.23 14.82
N ILE A 420 10.16 -13.24 16.02
CA ILE A 420 11.54 -13.71 16.25
C ILE A 420 11.77 -15.16 15.79
N GLY A 421 10.72 -15.98 15.76
CA GLY A 421 10.78 -17.38 15.30
C GLY A 421 11.15 -17.52 13.82
N ASP A 422 10.93 -16.48 13.01
CA ASP A 422 11.25 -16.47 11.59
C ASP A 422 12.66 -15.88 11.31
N MET A 423 13.46 -15.62 12.35
CA MET A 423 14.82 -15.09 12.19
C MET A 423 15.76 -16.17 11.62
N PRO A 424 16.55 -15.87 10.57
CA PRO A 424 17.53 -16.82 10.03
C PRO A 424 18.59 -17.27 11.05
N LEU A 425 18.94 -18.56 11.03
CA LEU A 425 19.86 -19.20 11.99
C LEU A 425 21.22 -18.49 12.12
N GLN A 426 21.75 -17.95 11.02
CA GLN A 426 23.02 -17.23 11.03
C GLN A 426 22.93 -15.97 11.89
N LEU A 427 21.82 -15.23 11.78
CA LEU A 427 21.57 -14.00 12.54
C LEU A 427 21.26 -14.26 14.01
N GLN A 428 20.63 -15.40 14.31
CA GLN A 428 20.41 -15.83 15.70
C GLN A 428 21.73 -15.93 16.47
N SER A 429 22.79 -16.46 15.85
CA SER A 429 24.12 -16.57 16.47
C SER A 429 24.75 -15.20 16.75
N ARG A 430 24.60 -14.24 15.83
CA ARG A 430 25.13 -12.87 15.99
C ARG A 430 24.32 -12.10 17.02
N LEU A 431 22.99 -12.21 17.01
CA LEU A 431 22.13 -11.60 18.00
C LEU A 431 22.45 -12.12 19.40
N LEU A 432 22.65 -13.43 19.57
CA LEU A 432 23.05 -14.02 20.85
C LEU A 432 24.33 -13.38 21.39
N ARG A 433 25.37 -13.20 20.55
CA ARG A 433 26.61 -12.52 20.93
C ARG A 433 26.35 -11.08 21.40
N VAL A 434 25.53 -10.32 20.67
CA VAL A 434 25.16 -8.95 21.08
C VAL A 434 24.46 -8.95 22.44
N LEU A 435 23.54 -9.90 22.68
CA LEU A 435 22.81 -10.00 23.94
C LEU A 435 23.69 -10.44 25.12
N GLN A 436 24.76 -11.21 24.87
CA GLN A 436 25.71 -11.67 25.88
C GLN A 436 26.80 -10.63 26.17
N GLU A 437 27.46 -10.14 25.12
CA GLU A 437 28.63 -9.26 25.22
C GLU A 437 28.25 -7.78 25.31
N ARG A 438 26.99 -7.43 25.04
CA ARG A 438 26.47 -6.04 25.03
C ARG A 438 27.26 -5.13 24.10
N VAL A 439 27.77 -5.68 23.00
CA VAL A 439 28.45 -4.94 21.94
C VAL A 439 27.91 -5.34 20.57
N VAL A 440 27.88 -4.39 19.64
CA VAL A 440 27.48 -4.59 18.25
C VAL A 440 28.66 -4.29 17.35
N GLN A 441 28.90 -5.19 16.40
CA GLN A 441 29.86 -4.99 15.32
C GLN A 441 29.08 -4.82 14.00
N PRO A 442 29.12 -3.62 13.38
CA PRO A 442 28.52 -3.37 12.07
C PRO A 442 29.18 -4.23 10.98
N LEU A 443 28.44 -4.51 9.91
CA LEU A 443 29.00 -5.18 8.73
C LEU A 443 30.13 -4.35 8.12
N GLY A 444 31.20 -5.04 7.70
CA GLY A 444 32.37 -4.42 7.08
C GLY A 444 33.22 -3.58 8.05
N SER A 445 33.03 -3.72 9.36
CA SER A 445 33.76 -2.97 10.39
C SER A 445 34.34 -3.91 11.43
N ASP A 446 35.58 -3.66 11.86
CA ASP A 446 36.17 -4.30 13.05
C ASP A 446 35.88 -3.52 14.34
N LYS A 447 35.19 -2.38 14.24
CA LYS A 447 34.84 -1.56 15.40
C LYS A 447 33.59 -2.11 16.08
N THR A 448 33.72 -2.37 17.37
CA THR A 448 32.61 -2.74 18.24
C THR A 448 32.04 -1.52 18.96
N TRP A 449 30.73 -1.54 19.21
CA TRP A 449 30.00 -0.45 19.85
C TRP A 449 29.21 -1.01 21.04
N PRO A 450 29.41 -0.49 22.26
CA PRO A 450 28.61 -0.93 23.40
C PRO A 450 27.14 -0.54 23.21
N VAL A 451 26.24 -1.45 23.55
CA VAL A 451 24.79 -1.24 23.48
C VAL A 451 24.11 -1.75 24.76
N GLN A 452 23.15 -0.97 25.26
CA GLN A 452 22.34 -1.34 26.39
C GLN A 452 20.89 -0.96 26.13
N PHE A 453 20.00 -1.94 26.14
CA PHE A 453 18.57 -1.78 25.91
C PHE A 453 17.79 -2.86 26.65
N GLY A 454 16.50 -2.61 26.89
CA GLY A 454 15.54 -3.63 27.28
C GLY A 454 15.13 -4.47 26.06
N LEU A 455 15.12 -5.80 26.21
CA LEU A 455 14.77 -6.72 25.12
C LEU A 455 13.33 -7.21 25.27
N ILE A 456 12.53 -6.99 24.24
CA ILE A 456 11.19 -7.57 24.10
C ILE A 456 11.14 -8.32 22.77
N SER A 457 10.83 -9.60 22.79
CA SER A 457 10.66 -10.45 21.62
C SER A 457 9.23 -10.94 21.52
N ALA A 458 8.72 -11.17 20.31
CA ALA A 458 7.37 -11.65 20.08
C ALA A 458 7.34 -12.73 19.00
N THR A 459 6.43 -13.69 19.13
CA THR A 459 6.22 -14.78 18.17
C THR A 459 4.80 -15.31 18.25
N ASN A 460 4.27 -15.79 17.12
CA ASN A 460 3.03 -16.57 17.08
C ASN A 460 3.26 -18.09 17.23
N GLN A 461 4.51 -18.54 17.13
CA GLN A 461 4.86 -19.96 17.23
C GLN A 461 4.77 -20.44 18.68
N GLN A 462 4.45 -21.73 18.87
CA GLN A 462 4.39 -22.31 20.21
C GLN A 462 5.80 -22.38 20.82
N ALA A 463 5.93 -22.05 22.10
CA ALA A 463 7.21 -22.10 22.82
C ALA A 463 7.89 -23.48 22.73
N ALA A 464 7.12 -24.56 22.74
CA ALA A 464 7.64 -25.93 22.60
C ALA A 464 8.14 -26.25 21.18
N ALA A 465 7.63 -25.57 20.15
CA ALA A 465 8.09 -25.72 18.76
C ALA A 465 9.46 -25.05 18.58
N LEU A 466 9.61 -23.81 19.07
CA LEU A 466 10.88 -23.08 19.06
C LEU A 466 12.03 -23.78 19.81
N SER A 467 11.69 -24.62 20.81
CA SER A 467 12.68 -25.38 21.57
C SER A 467 13.07 -26.72 20.94
N ARG A 468 12.25 -27.26 20.03
CA ARG A 468 12.40 -28.63 19.47
C ARG A 468 12.84 -28.66 18.01
N GLU A 469 12.59 -27.59 17.26
CA GLU A 469 12.89 -27.53 15.82
C GLU A 469 14.37 -27.16 15.56
N GLU A 470 14.97 -27.72 14.51
CA GLU A 470 16.35 -27.40 14.08
C GLU A 470 16.50 -25.97 13.54
N ASN A 471 15.39 -25.25 13.36
CA ASN A 471 15.34 -23.92 12.77
C ASN A 471 15.53 -22.77 13.78
N PHE A 472 15.56 -23.07 15.09
CA PHE A 472 15.80 -22.07 16.12
C PHE A 472 16.81 -22.55 17.16
N ARG A 473 17.82 -21.72 17.46
CA ARG A 473 18.88 -22.10 18.38
C ARG A 473 18.38 -22.06 19.82
N GLN A 474 18.62 -23.14 20.55
CA GLN A 474 18.23 -23.29 21.95
C GLN A 474 18.92 -22.27 22.87
N ASP A 475 20.18 -21.95 22.60
CA ASP A 475 20.94 -20.97 23.39
C ASP A 475 20.34 -19.56 23.31
N LEU A 476 19.88 -19.14 22.13
CA LEU A 476 19.14 -17.89 21.95
C LEU A 476 17.76 -17.97 22.61
N TYR A 477 17.05 -19.09 22.47
CA TYR A 477 15.73 -19.29 23.07
C TYR A 477 15.75 -19.08 24.59
N TYR A 478 16.67 -19.74 25.29
CA TYR A 478 16.81 -19.58 26.74
C TYR A 478 17.26 -18.17 27.14
N ARG A 479 17.95 -17.44 26.26
CA ARG A 479 18.35 -16.05 26.52
C ARG A 479 17.20 -15.04 26.35
N ILE A 480 16.24 -15.30 25.47
CA ILE A 480 15.13 -14.36 25.23
C ILE A 480 13.89 -14.68 26.06
N GLN A 481 13.79 -15.89 26.62
CA GLN A 481 12.64 -16.38 27.38
C GLN A 481 12.81 -16.26 28.91
N ASP A 482 13.52 -15.25 29.41
CA ASP A 482 13.65 -15.05 30.87
C ASP A 482 12.27 -14.81 31.52
N HIS A 483 11.38 -14.11 30.83
CA HIS A 483 10.00 -13.89 31.26
C HIS A 483 9.00 -14.07 30.10
N LEU A 484 8.15 -15.10 30.21
CA LEU A 484 7.15 -15.44 29.21
C LEU A 484 5.80 -14.78 29.50
N VAL A 485 5.22 -14.13 28.49
CA VAL A 485 3.89 -13.53 28.58
C VAL A 485 3.02 -14.07 27.45
N GLN A 486 1.91 -14.73 27.80
CA GLN A 486 0.94 -15.21 26.83
C GLN A 486 -0.22 -14.23 26.71
N LEU A 487 -0.38 -13.65 25.52
CA LEU A 487 -1.48 -12.77 25.20
C LEU A 487 -2.69 -13.62 24.76
N PRO A 488 -3.87 -13.39 25.35
CA PRO A 488 -5.10 -14.07 24.94
C PRO A 488 -5.53 -13.62 23.55
N ALA A 489 -6.24 -14.50 22.83
CA ALA A 489 -6.93 -14.12 21.62
C ALA A 489 -8.04 -13.10 21.94
N LEU A 490 -8.47 -12.34 20.93
CA LEU A 490 -9.50 -11.31 21.10
C LEU A 490 -10.81 -11.91 21.66
N ARG A 491 -11.17 -13.12 21.20
CA ARG A 491 -12.35 -13.88 21.63
C ARG A 491 -12.33 -14.31 23.10
N ASP A 492 -11.15 -14.41 23.71
CA ASP A 492 -10.98 -14.85 25.10
C ASP A 492 -11.02 -13.67 26.10
N ARG A 493 -11.27 -12.45 25.62
CA ARG A 493 -11.35 -11.26 26.48
C ARG A 493 -12.66 -11.22 27.25
N ALA A 494 -12.58 -11.25 28.58
CA ALA A 494 -13.75 -11.09 29.46
C ALA A 494 -14.48 -9.73 29.29
N ASP A 495 -13.76 -8.70 28.86
CA ASP A 495 -14.28 -7.34 28.64
C ASP A 495 -14.61 -7.03 27.17
N LEU A 496 -14.71 -8.04 26.29
CA LEU A 496 -14.78 -7.87 24.84
C LEU A 496 -15.86 -6.87 24.38
N ARG A 497 -17.06 -6.95 24.94
CA ARG A 497 -18.18 -6.05 24.59
C ARG A 497 -17.85 -4.59 24.87
N THR A 498 -17.37 -4.30 26.08
CA THR A 498 -16.98 -2.94 26.49
C THR A 498 -15.75 -2.46 25.72
N PHE A 499 -14.81 -3.37 25.44
CA PHE A 499 -13.63 -3.10 24.64
C PHE A 499 -13.98 -2.69 23.21
N ILE A 500 -14.87 -3.41 22.53
CA ILE A 500 -15.35 -3.09 21.17
C ILE A 500 -15.97 -1.69 21.12
N CYS A 501 -16.84 -1.37 22.08
CA CYS A 501 -17.45 -0.03 22.17
C CYS A 501 -16.41 1.07 22.40
N ALA A 502 -15.43 0.83 23.27
CA ALA A 502 -14.36 1.79 23.53
C ALA A 502 -13.44 1.98 22.30
N GLU A 503 -13.14 0.91 21.56
CA GLU A 503 -12.36 0.97 20.34
C GLU A 503 -13.09 1.68 19.19
N LEU A 504 -14.42 1.50 19.06
CA LEU A 504 -15.21 2.25 18.10
C LEU A 504 -15.05 3.76 18.34
N ARG A 505 -15.22 4.20 19.60
CA ARG A 505 -15.08 5.61 19.97
C ARG A 505 -13.70 6.20 19.70
N ARG A 506 -12.64 5.38 19.75
CA ARG A 506 -11.27 5.81 19.38
C ARG A 506 -11.10 6.04 17.87
N HIS A 507 -11.96 5.44 17.05
CA HIS A 507 -11.96 5.63 15.60
C HIS A 507 -12.88 6.76 15.15
N GLU A 508 -13.73 7.26 16.04
CA GLU A 508 -14.59 8.41 15.78
C GLU A 508 -13.87 9.72 16.10
N GLN A 509 -13.96 10.70 15.20
CA GLN A 509 -13.53 12.08 15.50
C GLN A 509 -14.51 12.77 16.47
N THR A 510 -15.77 12.36 16.47
CA THR A 510 -16.82 12.78 17.41
C THR A 510 -17.66 11.55 17.77
N PRO A 511 -17.66 11.08 19.03
CA PRO A 511 -18.35 9.85 19.40
C PRO A 511 -19.85 9.97 19.18
N SER A 512 -20.40 9.22 18.24
CA SER A 512 -21.80 9.35 17.81
C SER A 512 -22.44 8.04 17.38
N LEU A 513 -21.65 7.02 17.04
CA LEU A 513 -22.13 5.70 16.67
C LEU A 513 -22.38 4.84 17.92
N ILE A 514 -23.50 4.14 17.90
CA ILE A 514 -23.91 3.27 19.01
C ILE A 514 -24.25 1.91 18.43
N PHE A 515 -23.68 0.84 18.96
CA PHE A 515 -24.12 -0.49 18.56
C PHE A 515 -25.49 -0.84 19.13
N ALA A 516 -26.35 -1.42 18.30
CA ALA A 516 -27.49 -2.21 18.80
C ALA A 516 -26.96 -3.46 19.52
N ASP A 517 -27.67 -3.92 20.55
CA ASP A 517 -27.26 -5.09 21.34
C ASP A 517 -27.01 -6.32 20.45
N GLN A 518 -27.90 -6.58 19.49
CA GLN A 518 -27.80 -7.69 18.54
C GLN A 518 -26.53 -7.61 17.67
N ALA A 519 -26.09 -6.41 17.29
CA ALA A 519 -24.87 -6.23 16.50
C ALA A 519 -23.62 -6.50 17.36
N LEU A 520 -23.64 -6.09 18.63
CA LEU A 520 -22.58 -6.45 19.59
C LEU A 520 -22.53 -7.94 19.84
N ASP A 521 -23.68 -8.62 19.93
CA ASP A 521 -23.73 -10.07 20.14
C ASP A 521 -23.09 -10.81 18.96
N VAL A 522 -23.36 -10.39 17.72
CA VAL A 522 -22.69 -10.92 16.52
C VAL A 522 -21.17 -10.73 16.62
N LEU A 523 -20.72 -9.52 16.99
CA LEU A 523 -19.29 -9.23 17.12
C LEU A 523 -18.61 -10.00 18.26
N CYS A 524 -19.32 -10.25 19.37
CA CYS A 524 -18.80 -11.00 20.51
C CYS A 524 -18.77 -12.51 20.24
N ALA A 525 -19.70 -13.04 19.44
CA ALA A 525 -19.77 -14.45 19.07
C ALA A 525 -18.77 -14.85 17.96
N TYR A 526 -18.23 -13.87 17.23
CA TYR A 526 -17.32 -14.13 16.11
C TYR A 526 -15.93 -14.59 16.59
N HIS A 527 -15.30 -15.52 15.84
CA HIS A 527 -14.04 -16.16 16.25
C HIS A 527 -12.79 -15.27 16.09
N TRP A 528 -12.89 -14.19 15.33
CA TRP A 528 -11.81 -13.22 15.08
C TRP A 528 -10.46 -13.86 14.66
N PRO A 529 -10.38 -14.57 13.52
CA PRO A 529 -9.13 -15.18 13.05
C PRO A 529 -7.99 -14.17 12.85
N GLY A 530 -8.30 -12.90 12.53
CA GLY A 530 -7.31 -11.82 12.45
C GLY A 530 -7.18 -10.99 13.74
N ASN A 531 -7.76 -11.47 14.85
CA ASN A 531 -7.76 -10.84 16.18
C ASN A 531 -8.06 -9.32 16.13
N TYR A 532 -7.33 -8.51 16.89
CA TYR A 532 -7.53 -7.07 16.98
C TYR A 532 -7.31 -6.36 15.63
N ARG A 533 -6.43 -6.87 14.75
CA ARG A 533 -6.19 -6.27 13.43
C ARG A 533 -7.45 -6.34 12.55
N GLN A 534 -8.15 -7.47 12.57
CA GLN A 534 -9.43 -7.63 11.87
C GLN A 534 -10.52 -6.77 12.51
N LEU A 535 -10.67 -6.81 13.84
CA LEU A 535 -11.65 -5.97 14.55
C LEU A 535 -11.45 -4.48 14.23
N ARG A 536 -10.21 -3.98 14.33
CA ARG A 536 -9.87 -2.60 14.01
C ARG A 536 -10.27 -2.22 12.58
N SER A 537 -10.07 -3.13 11.62
CA SER A 537 -10.50 -2.90 10.23
C SER A 537 -12.01 -2.77 10.13
N VAL A 538 -12.76 -3.65 10.79
CA VAL A 538 -14.23 -3.61 10.82
C VAL A 538 -14.73 -2.32 11.47
N LEU A 539 -14.18 -1.92 12.63
CA LEU A 539 -14.58 -0.70 13.33
C LEU A 539 -14.27 0.57 12.52
N LYS A 540 -13.11 0.63 11.85
CA LYS A 540 -12.77 1.73 10.95
C LYS A 540 -13.73 1.81 9.75
N THR A 541 -14.07 0.67 9.16
CA THR A 541 -15.06 0.58 8.09
C THR A 541 -16.40 1.13 8.56
N LEU A 542 -16.91 0.67 9.71
CA LEU A 542 -18.18 1.16 10.27
C LEU A 542 -18.15 2.68 10.54
N ALA A 543 -17.07 3.17 11.15
CA ALA A 543 -16.89 4.60 11.41
C ALA A 543 -16.81 5.45 10.12
N ALA A 544 -16.35 4.87 9.01
CA ALA A 544 -16.24 5.58 7.73
C ALA A 544 -17.54 5.56 6.92
N PHE A 545 -18.32 4.48 6.99
CA PHE A 545 -19.52 4.28 6.15
C PHE A 545 -20.83 4.70 6.81
N LEU A 546 -20.90 4.77 8.14
CA LEU A 546 -22.13 5.11 8.85
C LEU A 546 -22.19 6.61 9.22
N PRO A 547 -23.32 7.29 8.97
CA PRO A 547 -23.52 8.67 9.41
C PRO A 547 -23.37 8.85 10.92
N ALA A 548 -22.90 10.02 11.36
CA ALA A 548 -22.83 10.37 12.78
C ALA A 548 -24.22 10.23 13.45
N GLY A 549 -24.27 9.60 14.62
CA GLY A 549 -25.52 9.35 15.35
C GLY A 549 -26.22 8.04 14.99
N SER A 550 -25.69 7.25 14.04
CA SER A 550 -26.32 6.01 13.61
C SER A 550 -26.24 4.91 14.67
N ILE A 551 -27.32 4.12 14.75
CA ILE A 551 -27.33 2.85 15.47
C ILE A 551 -26.83 1.75 14.53
N ILE A 552 -25.78 1.04 14.94
CA ILE A 552 -25.18 -0.05 14.17
C ILE A 552 -26.00 -1.32 14.40
N HIS A 553 -26.75 -1.74 13.39
CA HIS A 553 -27.52 -2.98 13.38
C HIS A 553 -26.71 -4.15 12.79
N PRO A 554 -27.09 -5.42 12.98
CA PRO A 554 -26.41 -6.56 12.38
C PRO A 554 -26.22 -6.42 10.87
N GLU A 555 -27.20 -5.88 10.17
CA GLU A 555 -27.18 -5.63 8.71
C GLU A 555 -26.09 -4.64 8.27
N SER A 556 -25.61 -3.79 9.19
CA SER A 556 -24.51 -2.86 8.93
C SER A 556 -23.13 -3.53 9.02
N LEU A 557 -23.06 -4.76 9.56
CA LEU A 557 -21.81 -5.50 9.69
C LEU A 557 -21.44 -6.17 8.36
N PRO A 558 -20.15 -6.31 8.05
CA PRO A 558 -19.70 -7.05 6.87
C PRO A 558 -20.32 -8.46 6.77
N ALA A 559 -20.77 -8.85 5.56
CA ALA A 559 -21.53 -10.08 5.34
C ALA A 559 -20.85 -11.37 5.85
N HIS A 560 -19.51 -11.42 5.86
CA HIS A 560 -18.76 -12.57 6.38
C HIS A 560 -18.93 -12.79 7.89
N LEU A 561 -19.24 -11.73 8.67
CA LEU A 561 -19.55 -11.83 10.09
C LEU A 561 -20.93 -12.44 10.33
N LEU A 562 -21.87 -12.21 9.40
CA LEU A 562 -23.25 -12.71 9.46
C LEU A 562 -23.38 -14.17 9.00
N GLN A 563 -22.52 -14.63 8.08
CA GLN A 563 -22.57 -16.00 7.55
C GLN A 563 -22.15 -17.08 8.57
N GLN A 564 -21.23 -16.78 9.49
CA GLN A 564 -20.79 -17.75 10.51
C GLN A 564 -21.88 -18.09 11.55
N MET A 565 -22.87 -17.22 11.76
CA MET A 565 -23.98 -17.50 12.67
C MET A 565 -24.98 -18.49 12.06
N HIS A 566 -25.25 -18.40 10.76
CA HIS A 566 -26.15 -19.34 10.07
C HIS A 566 -25.58 -20.76 9.97
N THR A 567 -24.26 -20.93 9.98
CA THR A 567 -23.62 -22.25 10.03
C THR A 567 -23.63 -22.88 11.42
N ALA A 568 -23.74 -22.07 12.49
CA ALA A 568 -23.79 -22.57 13.87
C ALA A 568 -25.22 -22.93 14.33
N THR A 569 -26.26 -22.35 13.73
CA THR A 569 -27.68 -22.66 14.00
C THR A 569 -28.30 -23.66 13.02
N GLY A 570 -27.54 -24.14 12.03
CA GLY A 570 -27.99 -25.10 11.02
C GLY A 570 -27.78 -26.57 11.41
N MET A 571 -28.24 -27.01 12.58
CA MET A 571 -28.32 -28.45 12.91
C MET A 571 -29.49 -28.73 13.85
N THR A 572 -30.69 -28.86 13.25
CA THR A 572 -31.69 -29.91 13.51
C THR A 572 -33.00 -29.50 12.82
N ALA A 573 -33.19 -29.96 11.58
CA ALA A 573 -34.52 -30.14 11.02
C ALA A 573 -34.55 -31.52 10.36
N THR A 574 -34.73 -32.53 11.20
CA THR A 574 -35.21 -33.85 10.80
C THR A 574 -36.60 -33.72 10.22
N THR A 575 -36.75 -34.00 8.93
CA THR A 575 -38.04 -34.40 8.34
C THR A 575 -37.79 -35.43 7.25
N THR A 576 -37.77 -36.69 7.69
CA THR A 576 -38.45 -37.86 7.09
C THR A 576 -38.56 -37.92 5.56
N ASN A 577 -37.81 -38.87 5.00
CA ASN A 577 -38.09 -39.57 3.75
C ASN A 577 -39.49 -40.23 3.77
N HIS A 578 -40.27 -40.09 2.69
CA HIS A 578 -40.78 -41.24 1.92
C HIS A 578 -41.38 -40.80 0.56
N PRO A 579 -41.56 -41.72 -0.41
CA PRO A 579 -41.21 -41.51 -1.83
C PRO A 579 -42.42 -41.57 -2.77
N GLY A 580 -42.31 -41.04 -3.99
CA GLY A 580 -43.37 -41.22 -4.98
C GLY A 580 -43.15 -40.52 -6.32
N MET A 581 -42.59 -41.29 -7.27
CA MET A 581 -42.87 -41.33 -8.72
C MET A 581 -42.85 -40.06 -9.61
N PRO A 582 -42.70 -40.22 -10.95
CA PRO A 582 -41.94 -39.30 -11.80
C PRO A 582 -42.75 -38.41 -12.75
N ALA A 583 -42.04 -37.39 -13.27
CA ALA A 583 -42.12 -36.68 -14.54
C ALA A 583 -43.37 -36.77 -15.43
N ALA A 584 -43.94 -35.61 -15.79
CA ALA A 584 -44.31 -35.24 -17.16
C ALA A 584 -44.68 -33.74 -17.30
N GLN A 585 -44.01 -33.08 -18.26
CA GLN A 585 -44.49 -32.13 -19.27
C GLN A 585 -45.52 -31.04 -18.92
N ALA A 586 -45.21 -29.79 -19.30
CA ALA A 586 -46.06 -29.02 -20.24
C ALA A 586 -45.32 -27.78 -20.79
N ASP A 587 -45.39 -27.65 -22.12
CA ASP A 587 -45.02 -26.54 -22.97
C ASP A 587 -45.76 -25.22 -22.66
N LEU A 588 -45.16 -24.09 -23.06
CA LEU A 588 -45.85 -22.98 -23.72
C LEU A 588 -44.85 -22.01 -24.37
N ALA A 589 -44.64 -22.18 -25.68
CA ALA A 589 -44.39 -21.06 -26.61
C ALA A 589 -45.72 -20.28 -26.76
N THR A 590 -45.86 -19.00 -27.10
CA THR A 590 -45.13 -18.05 -27.98
C THR A 590 -45.81 -16.68 -27.78
N THR A 591 -45.16 -15.54 -28.11
CA THR A 591 -45.71 -14.43 -28.97
C THR A 591 -44.75 -13.22 -29.01
N ILE A 592 -44.04 -13.07 -30.15
CA ILE A 592 -43.89 -11.89 -31.06
C ILE A 592 -43.67 -10.49 -30.39
N THR A 593 -42.64 -9.69 -30.69
CA THR A 593 -42.50 -8.89 -31.94
C THR A 593 -41.09 -8.32 -32.16
N GLN A 594 -40.65 -8.28 -33.43
CA GLN A 594 -39.49 -7.56 -33.95
C GLN A 594 -39.87 -6.11 -34.35
N THR A 595 -38.98 -5.13 -34.20
CA THR A 595 -38.87 -3.98 -35.13
C THR A 595 -37.45 -3.36 -35.12
N GLU A 596 -36.73 -3.62 -36.22
CA GLU A 596 -35.76 -2.81 -36.99
C GLU A 596 -34.78 -1.82 -36.32
N ALA A 597 -33.48 -2.06 -36.58
CA ALA A 597 -32.36 -1.14 -36.38
C ALA A 597 -32.03 -0.37 -37.67
N ARG A 598 -31.83 0.95 -37.59
CA ARG A 598 -31.32 1.82 -38.66
C ARG A 598 -29.83 2.12 -38.48
N ALA A 599 -29.07 2.00 -39.57
CA ALA A 599 -27.66 2.33 -39.71
C ALA A 599 -27.40 3.85 -39.84
N TRP A 600 -26.21 4.31 -39.42
CA TRP A 600 -25.69 5.67 -39.66
C TRP A 600 -24.47 5.62 -40.60
N PRO A 601 -24.26 6.59 -41.52
CA PRO A 601 -23.30 6.47 -42.61
C PRO A 601 -21.90 6.98 -42.28
N ASP A 602 -20.93 6.46 -43.03
CA ASP A 602 -19.50 6.82 -43.06
C ASP A 602 -19.24 8.30 -43.41
N ALA A 603 -18.23 8.89 -42.75
CA ALA A 603 -17.55 10.11 -43.20
C ALA A 603 -16.01 10.01 -42.98
N PRO A 604 -15.19 10.53 -43.90
CA PRO A 604 -13.77 10.19 -44.03
C PRO A 604 -12.83 10.99 -43.12
N MET A 605 -11.74 10.35 -42.68
CA MET A 605 -10.63 10.94 -41.91
C MET A 605 -9.59 11.62 -42.83
N PRO A 606 -9.01 12.78 -42.44
CA PRO A 606 -7.91 13.41 -43.17
C PRO A 606 -6.54 12.82 -42.79
N SER A 607 -5.61 12.84 -43.75
CA SER A 607 -4.28 12.21 -43.75
C SER A 607 -3.16 12.99 -43.03
N GLU A 608 -2.35 12.25 -42.27
CA GLU A 608 -0.92 12.34 -41.92
C GLU A 608 -0.14 13.68 -41.88
N LYS A 609 0.56 13.88 -40.73
CA LYS A 609 2.04 13.92 -40.64
C LYS A 609 2.50 13.67 -39.19
N PRO A 610 3.56 12.88 -38.93
CA PRO A 610 4.13 12.74 -37.59
C PRO A 610 4.93 14.00 -37.21
N LEU A 611 4.67 14.55 -36.02
CA LEU A 611 5.54 15.53 -35.37
C LEU A 611 6.78 14.81 -34.81
N PRO A 612 7.96 15.46 -34.78
CA PRO A 612 9.20 14.81 -34.36
C PRO A 612 9.13 14.41 -32.87
N GLU A 613 9.41 13.14 -32.57
CA GLU A 613 9.56 12.64 -31.20
C GLU A 613 10.74 13.36 -30.53
N VAL A 614 10.45 14.25 -29.60
CA VAL A 614 11.47 14.87 -28.75
C VAL A 614 11.79 13.91 -27.61
N SER A 615 13.01 13.39 -27.58
CA SER A 615 13.48 12.48 -26.52
C SER A 615 13.47 13.19 -25.16
N LEU A 616 13.17 12.46 -24.08
CA LEU A 616 13.29 12.96 -22.70
C LEU A 616 14.69 13.51 -22.39
N LYS A 617 15.72 13.02 -23.09
CA LYS A 617 17.09 13.55 -23.00
C LYS A 617 17.18 14.95 -23.62
N ASP A 618 16.50 15.21 -24.73
CA ASP A 618 16.50 16.50 -25.41
C ASP A 618 15.77 17.56 -24.60
N LEU A 619 14.63 17.20 -23.98
CA LEU A 619 13.90 18.08 -23.06
C LEU A 619 14.68 18.39 -21.78
N GLN A 620 15.42 17.42 -21.25
CA GLN A 620 16.28 17.64 -20.08
C GLN A 620 17.43 18.59 -20.40
N VAL A 621 18.06 18.45 -21.57
CA VAL A 621 19.11 19.37 -22.05
C VAL A 621 18.55 20.77 -22.28
N LEU A 622 17.36 20.88 -22.87
CA LEU A 622 16.68 22.16 -23.10
C LEU A 622 16.34 22.89 -21.78
N ARG A 623 15.81 22.17 -20.78
CA ARG A 623 15.53 22.73 -19.45
C ARG A 623 16.80 23.17 -18.72
N ILE A 624 17.88 22.39 -18.79
CA ILE A 624 19.17 22.75 -18.20
C ILE A 624 19.72 24.02 -18.88
N ARG A 625 19.65 24.13 -20.21
CA ARG A 625 20.09 25.32 -20.97
C ARG A 625 19.26 26.56 -20.66
N GLN A 626 17.93 26.44 -20.60
CA GLN A 626 17.04 27.54 -20.24
C GLN A 626 17.29 28.05 -18.82
N ALA A 627 17.46 27.15 -17.85
CA ALA A 627 17.74 27.52 -16.47
C ALA A 627 19.17 28.05 -16.26
N LEU A 628 20.14 27.65 -17.09
CA LEU A 628 21.48 28.25 -17.14
C LEU A 628 21.43 29.69 -17.68
N SER A 629 20.69 29.91 -18.77
CA SER A 629 20.48 31.26 -19.34
C SER A 629 19.80 32.20 -18.35
N LYS A 630 18.71 31.74 -17.72
CA LYS A 630 17.97 32.47 -16.68
C LYS A 630 18.86 32.83 -15.48
N ASN A 631 19.77 31.95 -15.09
CA ASN A 631 20.71 32.19 -13.99
C ASN A 631 22.05 32.81 -14.42
N ARG A 632 22.14 33.37 -15.64
CA ARG A 632 23.33 34.03 -16.19
C ARG A 632 24.61 33.17 -16.10
N GLY A 633 24.48 31.87 -16.34
CA GLY A 633 25.61 30.92 -16.30
C GLY A 633 25.97 30.40 -14.89
N ASN A 634 25.24 30.77 -13.83
CA ASN A 634 25.54 30.30 -12.48
C ASN A 634 25.08 28.85 -12.26
N VAL A 635 25.98 27.90 -12.52
CA VAL A 635 25.77 26.45 -12.40
C VAL A 635 25.25 26.03 -11.03
N SER A 636 25.71 26.67 -9.95
CA SER A 636 25.30 26.32 -8.60
C SER A 636 23.85 26.71 -8.31
N LYS A 637 23.39 27.82 -8.88
CA LYS A 637 22.02 28.30 -8.76
C LYS A 637 21.08 27.50 -9.66
N THR A 638 21.50 27.20 -10.90
CA THR A 638 20.76 26.33 -11.83
C THR A 638 20.57 24.91 -11.28
N ALA A 639 21.60 24.33 -10.66
CA ALA A 639 21.52 23.01 -10.04
C ALA A 639 20.49 22.97 -8.90
N ARG A 640 20.47 24.01 -8.05
CA ARG A 640 19.47 24.13 -6.97
C ARG A 640 18.05 24.35 -7.50
N GLU A 641 17.87 25.20 -8.51
CA GLU A 641 16.56 25.47 -9.12
C GLU A 641 15.97 24.22 -9.78
N LEU A 642 16.82 23.40 -10.42
CA LEU A 642 16.39 22.19 -11.11
C LEU A 642 16.39 20.92 -10.23
N GLY A 643 16.77 21.02 -8.95
CA GLY A 643 16.91 19.85 -8.08
C GLY A 643 17.98 18.85 -8.54
N LEU A 644 18.94 19.29 -9.35
CA LEU A 644 20.00 18.46 -9.91
C LEU A 644 21.32 18.65 -9.14
N HIS A 645 22.15 17.61 -9.10
CA HIS A 645 23.50 17.77 -8.58
C HIS A 645 24.37 18.62 -9.53
N ARG A 646 25.28 19.45 -8.99
CA ARG A 646 26.14 20.34 -9.79
C ARG A 646 26.93 19.60 -10.86
N SER A 647 27.40 18.40 -10.55
CA SER A 647 28.13 17.55 -11.50
C SER A 647 27.28 17.11 -12.71
N THR A 648 25.96 17.00 -12.57
CA THR A 648 25.03 16.69 -13.68
C THR A 648 24.92 17.86 -14.65
N VAL A 649 24.87 19.09 -14.13
CA VAL A 649 24.86 20.31 -14.95
C VAL A 649 26.20 20.49 -15.67
N TYR A 650 27.33 20.26 -14.98
CA TYR A 650 28.65 20.29 -15.60
C TYR A 650 28.83 19.22 -16.69
N ARG A 651 28.39 17.98 -16.44
CA ARG A 651 28.49 16.88 -17.42
C ARG A 651 27.75 17.20 -18.72
N GLN A 652 26.61 17.89 -18.63
CA GLN A 652 25.85 18.33 -19.80
C GLN A 652 26.50 19.52 -20.51
N LEU A 653 27.13 20.46 -19.77
CA LEU A 653 27.92 21.54 -20.37
C LEU A 653 29.13 21.01 -21.14
N THR A 654 29.85 20.01 -20.60
CA THR A 654 30.98 19.37 -21.29
C THR A 654 30.56 18.59 -22.54
N ARG A 655 29.39 17.93 -22.52
CA ARG A 655 28.83 17.24 -23.70
C ARG A 655 28.45 18.21 -24.82
N ALA A 656 27.90 19.38 -24.47
CA ALA A 656 27.53 20.41 -25.44
C ALA A 656 28.74 21.06 -26.13
N THR A 657 29.91 21.14 -25.47
CA THR A 657 31.15 21.62 -26.10
C THR A 657 31.79 20.60 -27.05
N SER A 658 31.52 19.31 -26.90
CA SER A 658 32.04 18.25 -27.80
C SER A 658 31.12 17.93 -28.99
N GLU A 659 29.91 18.51 -29.06
CA GLU A 659 29.00 18.42 -30.22
C GLU A 659 29.12 19.61 -31.19
N VAL A 660 30.05 20.55 -30.92
CA VAL A 660 30.28 21.76 -31.75
C VAL A 660 31.70 21.76 -32.38
N GLN A 661 32.39 20.62 -32.40
CA GLN A 661 33.65 20.43 -33.13
C GLN A 661 33.50 19.44 -34.28
#